data_AF-A0A0U1QPD4-F1
#
_entry.id   AF-A0A0U1QPD4-F1
#
_cell.length_a   1.000
_cell.length_b   1.000
_cell.length_c   1.000
_cell.angle_alpha   90.00
_cell.angle_beta   90.00
_cell.angle_gamma   90.00
#
_symmetry.space_group_name_H-M   'P 1'
#
loop_
_entity.id
_entity.type
_entity.pdbx_description
1 polymer ?
#
loop_
_entity_poly.entity_id
_entity_poly.type
_entity_poly.pdbx_seq_one_letter_code
_entity_poly.pdbx_strand_id
1 'polypeptide(L)'
;MKISVLGGGSEIGASCLHIQIGKTNLIIDAGMRVHGDEPLPAIGMLDDLGKPDAILVTHAHADHIGALPVVHRIYPDVPIFANPPTADLMQIMMRDSFKIMTQRCMDRRTLIPYTKEQMEETLRALRLFPANGQMTIGDASVTLHRAGHILGAVMFTIETGEEKLLVSGDLSFKAGRTIPGAEVPTGSRPDALIIESTYGNREHSDRNTEEKRLADNVAEVIAAGGFALIPAFALGRAQEVLLILQDYMDRGLIPQFPIYVDGLVTPISKIYRRYPHYLKGPVAHRIQQNGDAFLTEGRCTAVEPKDREQVLKGKPACIVASSGMLIGGASVWYAERLVGSEKNAVFITGYQDEESPGRKLLRLAEGESRELELNGVVHQVKCRVDKYGLSAHGDAGELTRFISMIRPAKTLIVHGDDEARTALLERIDRRSHPLLTENGEAYTFMAQGHVAAAATRQENRRDQELRDKVGQLVLYKKDIGDELKLALCSGFYSKTKSLTCRTPKGKTIRISLEQVCETLGAWNRSFDELQGTVRAVFDFSRPFLKKIAWQKLKQGRFGFESIAAQCLTEHTLEQRIALALALQSLPDTCKTAAKGATNYQLDAENLQRLTNLELPIQAMKMNATKAMDCVRTLLTDNRHFIRCGADDLGTGQEHITLYFDFPSTLDAEARNALEKRIKADTGWAIVFSDSVRVDLLQNRINELLGTSGSSSVYLDTLTAGVPIKRPDNAEELLKQLKAETGFSLTFKDEPGESGVGRSPSSVQPDFYRSETVSPRLENNEAIREAGVWAKERGITLYKSSMKQSGGQTYMEIHFITPEVALRHGSDMEELSWRTGLPITYAKNPKQNEVIRIAAEKIPQRWGMKKNPSLHTAQAELIVKLSEQPPDDELQQVRDEIDQLTGYQLKVEVR
;
A
#
# COMPACT_ATOMS: atom_id res chain seq x y z
N MET A 1 -5.68 36.51 -18.68
CA MET A 1 -5.39 35.97 -17.33
C MET A 1 -5.02 34.50 -17.44
N LYS A 2 -3.99 34.04 -16.72
CA LYS A 2 -3.59 32.63 -16.63
C LYS A 2 -3.42 32.25 -15.16
N ILE A 3 -4.03 31.15 -14.74
CA ILE A 3 -4.02 30.65 -13.36
C ILE A 3 -3.38 29.27 -13.37
N SER A 4 -2.19 29.14 -12.81
CA SER A 4 -1.48 27.86 -12.67
C SER A 4 -1.67 27.34 -11.24
N VAL A 5 -2.30 26.18 -11.10
CA VAL A 5 -2.56 25.57 -9.79
C VAL A 5 -1.39 24.65 -9.47
N LEU A 6 -0.49 25.05 -8.56
CA LEU A 6 0.72 24.27 -8.24
C LEU A 6 0.49 23.24 -7.13
N GLY A 7 -0.48 23.48 -6.27
CA GLY A 7 -0.91 22.56 -5.22
C GLY A 7 -2.26 22.96 -4.64
N GLY A 8 -2.93 22.02 -3.97
CA GLY A 8 -4.30 22.19 -3.48
C GLY A 8 -5.36 22.16 -4.60
N GLY A 9 -5.04 21.72 -5.82
CA GLY A 9 -6.02 21.63 -6.92
C GLY A 9 -6.96 20.45 -6.78
N SER A 10 -6.40 19.24 -6.57
CA SER A 10 -7.14 17.98 -6.43
C SER A 10 -6.95 17.30 -5.08
N GLU A 11 -6.69 18.11 -4.05
CA GLU A 11 -6.40 17.64 -2.70
C GLU A 11 -6.65 18.74 -1.66
N ILE A 12 -6.55 18.36 -0.39
CA ILE A 12 -6.43 19.27 0.75
C ILE A 12 -4.94 19.33 1.13
N GLY A 13 -4.40 20.53 1.32
CA GLY A 13 -2.98 20.71 1.61
C GLY A 13 -2.14 21.23 0.42
N ALA A 14 -0.95 21.73 0.75
CA ALA A 14 0.00 22.28 -0.21
C ALA A 14 -0.57 23.35 -1.16
N SER A 15 -1.55 24.14 -0.70
CA SER A 15 -2.16 25.21 -1.47
C SER A 15 -1.11 26.16 -2.02
N CYS A 16 -1.05 26.29 -3.34
CA CYS A 16 -0.12 27.20 -4.00
C CYS A 16 -0.63 27.51 -5.40
N LEU A 17 -0.87 28.80 -5.67
CA LEU A 17 -1.39 29.29 -6.93
C LEU A 17 -0.40 30.29 -7.53
N HIS A 18 -0.09 30.15 -8.81
CA HIS A 18 0.62 31.18 -9.58
C HIS A 18 -0.38 31.85 -10.53
N ILE A 19 -0.51 33.17 -10.44
CA ILE A 19 -1.51 33.96 -11.13
C ILE A 19 -0.79 34.98 -12.01
N GLN A 20 -1.06 34.93 -13.30
CA GLN A 20 -0.68 35.96 -14.25
C GLN A 20 -1.94 36.73 -14.67
N ILE A 21 -2.04 37.99 -14.26
CA ILE A 21 -3.17 38.89 -14.55
C ILE A 21 -2.63 40.22 -15.06
N GLY A 22 -3.11 40.68 -16.23
CA GLY A 22 -2.45 41.76 -16.96
C GLY A 22 -0.97 41.47 -17.20
N LYS A 23 -0.09 42.34 -16.72
CA LYS A 23 1.38 42.16 -16.77
C LYS A 23 1.98 41.67 -15.46
N THR A 24 1.15 41.49 -14.43
CA THR A 24 1.58 41.16 -13.06
C THR A 24 1.53 39.65 -12.83
N ASN A 25 2.59 39.10 -12.25
CA ASN A 25 2.66 37.72 -11.78
C ASN A 25 2.60 37.69 -10.24
N LEU A 26 1.74 36.87 -9.66
CA LEU A 26 1.56 36.73 -8.22
C LEU A 26 1.61 35.28 -7.82
N ILE A 27 2.14 34.99 -6.64
CA ILE A 27 1.90 33.70 -5.97
C ILE A 27 0.91 33.94 -4.83
N ILE A 28 -0.15 33.14 -4.76
CA ILE A 28 -1.06 33.12 -3.62
C ILE A 28 -0.82 31.83 -2.85
N ASP A 29 -0.40 31.99 -1.60
CA ASP A 29 -0.02 30.92 -0.69
C ASP A 29 1.12 30.02 -1.21
N ALA A 30 1.80 29.37 -0.27
CA ALA A 30 2.71 28.28 -0.55
C ALA A 30 2.71 27.34 0.66
N GLY A 31 1.78 26.39 0.63
CA GLY A 31 1.54 25.44 1.70
C GLY A 31 2.38 24.19 1.68
N MET A 32 2.20 23.35 2.70
CA MET A 32 2.67 21.96 2.70
C MET A 32 1.56 20.98 3.07
N ARG A 33 1.64 19.76 2.54
CA ARG A 33 0.79 18.66 3.01
C ARG A 33 1.28 18.21 4.38
N VAL A 34 0.36 18.13 5.33
CA VAL A 34 0.65 17.62 6.68
C VAL A 34 0.86 16.10 6.66
N HIS A 35 0.25 15.41 5.68
CA HIS A 35 0.29 13.96 5.46
C HIS A 35 0.68 13.62 4.01
N GLY A 36 1.06 12.37 3.70
CA GLY A 36 1.49 11.92 2.37
C GLY A 36 3.00 12.07 2.06
N ASP A 37 3.51 11.28 1.11
CA ASP A 37 4.96 11.13 0.87
C ASP A 37 5.62 12.32 0.17
N GLU A 38 4.84 13.13 -0.55
CA GLU A 38 5.29 14.36 -1.20
C GLU A 38 4.65 15.56 -0.48
N PRO A 39 5.39 16.30 0.37
CA PRO A 39 4.77 17.35 1.19
C PRO A 39 4.73 18.72 0.50
N LEU A 40 5.47 18.92 -0.60
CA LEU A 40 5.58 20.21 -1.29
C LEU A 40 4.62 20.30 -2.50
N PRO A 41 4.16 21.51 -2.88
CA PRO A 41 3.48 21.71 -4.15
C PRO A 41 4.42 21.43 -5.34
N ALA A 42 3.89 21.52 -6.56
CA ALA A 42 4.65 21.38 -7.81
C ALA A 42 5.58 22.58 -8.08
N ILE A 43 6.44 22.91 -7.12
CA ILE A 43 7.36 24.05 -7.12
C ILE A 43 8.29 24.01 -8.34
N GLY A 44 8.65 22.82 -8.84
CA GLY A 44 9.47 22.68 -10.05
C GLY A 44 8.88 23.30 -11.31
N MET A 45 7.56 23.56 -11.34
CA MET A 45 6.94 24.27 -12.46
C MET A 45 7.20 25.79 -12.44
N LEU A 46 7.69 26.34 -11.33
CA LEU A 46 7.99 27.77 -11.22
C LEU A 46 9.10 28.20 -12.18
N ASP A 47 9.98 27.29 -12.60
CA ASP A 47 11.04 27.57 -13.58
C ASP A 47 10.48 27.92 -14.96
N ASP A 48 9.33 27.33 -15.32
CA ASP A 48 8.62 27.57 -16.59
C ASP A 48 7.58 28.71 -16.49
N LEU A 49 7.41 29.29 -15.30
CA LEU A 49 6.46 30.36 -15.02
C LEU A 49 7.18 31.70 -14.83
N GLY A 50 6.48 32.80 -15.11
CA GLY A 50 7.05 34.14 -14.93
C GLY A 50 7.41 34.42 -13.46
N LYS A 51 8.56 35.06 -13.22
CA LYS A 51 8.96 35.50 -11.88
C LYS A 51 7.82 36.31 -11.23
N PRO A 52 7.39 35.97 -9.99
CA PRO A 52 6.34 36.71 -9.30
C PRO A 52 6.83 38.09 -8.86
N ASP A 53 5.94 39.08 -8.94
CA ASP A 53 6.14 40.44 -8.42
C ASP A 53 5.90 40.49 -6.90
N ALA A 54 5.03 39.61 -6.39
CA ALA A 54 4.77 39.47 -4.97
C ALA A 54 4.19 38.07 -4.63
N ILE A 55 4.35 37.69 -3.36
CA ILE A 55 3.68 36.54 -2.75
C ILE A 55 2.64 37.07 -1.76
N LEU A 56 1.39 36.63 -1.86
CA LEU A 56 0.30 37.03 -0.98
C LEU A 56 -0.17 35.83 -0.15
N VAL A 57 -0.34 36.04 1.16
CA VAL A 57 -0.75 34.98 2.10
C VAL A 57 -2.19 35.20 2.55
N THR A 58 -3.06 34.21 2.34
CA THR A 58 -4.47 34.26 2.74
C THR A 58 -4.63 34.15 4.24
N HIS A 59 -3.96 33.17 4.86
CA HIS A 59 -4.01 32.91 6.30
C HIS A 59 -2.86 32.01 6.78
N ALA A 60 -2.75 31.82 8.10
CA ALA A 60 -1.56 31.24 8.74
C ALA A 60 -1.60 29.71 8.98
N HIS A 61 -2.45 28.95 8.29
CA HIS A 61 -2.39 27.48 8.39
C HIS A 61 -1.23 26.89 7.56
N ALA A 62 -0.70 25.76 8.01
CA ALA A 62 0.52 25.15 7.45
C ALA A 62 0.36 24.70 5.99
N ASP A 63 -0.85 24.30 5.61
CA ASP A 63 -1.29 24.01 4.24
C ASP A 63 -1.40 25.24 3.33
N HIS A 64 -1.16 26.45 3.85
CA HIS A 64 -1.08 27.69 3.08
C HIS A 64 0.28 28.41 3.22
N ILE A 65 1.05 28.15 4.28
CA ILE A 65 2.34 28.83 4.53
C ILE A 65 3.57 27.93 4.59
N GLY A 66 3.38 26.60 4.67
CA GLY A 66 4.43 25.65 5.03
C GLY A 66 5.60 25.59 4.06
N ALA A 67 5.38 25.84 2.77
CA ALA A 67 6.38 25.82 1.71
C ALA A 67 6.91 27.21 1.32
N LEU A 68 6.43 28.28 1.97
CA LEU A 68 6.95 29.64 1.75
C LEU A 68 8.48 29.72 1.83
N PRO A 69 9.18 29.03 2.76
CA PRO A 69 10.64 29.07 2.78
C PRO A 69 11.31 28.52 1.53
N VAL A 70 10.69 27.54 0.86
CA VAL A 70 11.19 26.98 -0.39
C VAL A 70 11.01 27.99 -1.52
N VAL A 71 9.83 28.61 -1.61
CA VAL A 71 9.52 29.62 -2.63
C VAL A 71 10.35 30.89 -2.43
N HIS A 72 10.51 31.35 -1.19
CA HIS A 72 11.34 32.51 -0.86
C HIS A 72 12.81 32.28 -1.22
N ARG A 73 13.33 31.06 -1.05
CA ARG A 73 14.69 30.73 -1.50
C ARG A 73 14.87 30.80 -3.01
N ILE A 74 13.84 30.42 -3.78
CA ILE A 74 13.86 30.53 -5.25
C ILE A 74 13.77 32.01 -5.66
N TYR A 75 13.00 32.81 -4.94
CA TYR A 75 12.76 34.22 -5.21
C TYR A 75 13.07 35.13 -3.99
N PRO A 76 14.35 35.31 -3.62
CA PRO A 76 14.73 35.98 -2.37
C PRO A 76 14.34 37.47 -2.32
N ASP A 77 14.30 38.13 -3.48
CA ASP A 77 13.95 39.56 -3.57
C ASP A 77 12.44 39.83 -3.63
N VAL A 78 11.62 38.79 -3.79
CA VAL A 78 10.18 38.94 -3.97
C VAL A 78 9.50 39.16 -2.62
N PRO A 79 8.75 40.26 -2.44
CA PRO A 79 8.11 40.57 -1.18
C PRO A 79 6.97 39.59 -0.87
N ILE A 80 6.89 39.18 0.40
CA ILE A 80 5.81 38.34 0.93
C ILE A 80 4.89 39.22 1.76
N PHE A 81 3.62 39.34 1.39
CA PHE A 81 2.64 40.15 2.10
C PHE A 81 1.63 39.31 2.88
N ALA A 82 1.42 39.70 4.13
CA ALA A 82 0.36 39.21 5.00
C ALA A 82 -0.24 40.38 5.79
N ASN A 83 -1.49 40.26 6.22
CA ASN A 83 -2.04 41.24 7.15
C ASN A 83 -1.42 41.06 8.57
N PRO A 84 -1.55 42.05 9.47
CA PRO A 84 -0.90 42.02 10.78
C PRO A 84 -1.17 40.76 11.63
N PRO A 85 -2.43 40.32 11.85
CA PRO A 85 -2.67 39.11 12.62
C PRO A 85 -2.10 37.85 11.96
N THR A 86 -2.20 37.70 10.63
CA THR A 86 -1.63 36.56 9.92
C THR A 86 -0.11 36.54 10.05
N ALA A 87 0.57 37.68 9.90
CA ALA A 87 2.02 37.78 10.07
C ALA A 87 2.48 37.35 11.48
N ASP A 88 1.78 37.77 12.54
CA ASP A 88 2.07 37.35 13.91
C ASP A 88 1.82 35.85 14.12
N LEU A 89 0.76 35.30 13.53
CA LEU A 89 0.45 33.88 13.60
C LEU A 89 1.48 33.03 12.86
N MET A 90 1.97 33.48 11.70
CA MET A 90 3.01 32.81 10.92
C MET A 90 4.28 32.59 11.76
N GLN A 91 4.64 33.53 12.64
CA GLN A 91 5.80 33.38 13.54
C GLN A 91 5.70 32.12 14.40
N ILE A 92 4.51 31.77 14.90
CA ILE A 92 4.30 30.56 15.70
C ILE A 92 4.15 29.34 14.78
N MET A 93 3.27 29.45 13.79
CA MET A 93 2.84 28.31 12.98
C MET A 93 3.96 27.77 12.08
N MET A 94 4.82 28.63 11.50
CA MET A 94 5.95 28.17 10.69
C MET A 94 7.01 27.47 11.54
N ARG A 95 7.28 27.96 12.75
CA ARG A 95 8.25 27.31 13.67
C ARG A 95 7.76 25.95 14.14
N ASP A 96 6.47 25.83 14.43
CA ASP A 96 5.86 24.54 14.80
C ASP A 96 5.85 23.58 13.62
N SER A 97 5.43 24.04 12.44
CA SER A 97 5.43 23.25 11.21
C SER A 97 6.84 22.73 10.88
N PHE A 98 7.86 23.58 11.01
CA PHE A 98 9.26 23.19 10.83
C PHE A 98 9.69 22.10 11.82
N LYS A 99 9.31 22.21 13.09
CA LYS A 99 9.61 21.20 14.12
C LYS A 99 8.95 19.85 13.79
N ILE A 100 7.66 19.85 13.44
CA ILE A 100 6.91 18.64 13.09
C ILE A 100 7.50 18.00 11.83
N MET A 101 7.76 18.80 10.79
CA MET A 101 8.36 18.35 9.54
C MET A 101 9.74 17.73 9.78
N THR A 102 10.59 18.38 10.59
CA THR A 102 11.93 17.89 10.92
C THR A 102 11.85 16.52 11.60
N GLN A 103 10.98 16.35 12.59
CA GLN A 103 10.78 15.07 13.26
C GLN A 103 10.32 13.99 12.26
N ARG A 104 9.33 14.31 11.42
CA ARG A 104 8.80 13.38 10.42
C ARG A 104 9.86 12.96 9.39
N CYS A 105 10.70 13.89 8.94
CA CYS A 105 11.81 13.61 8.03
C CYS A 105 12.87 12.72 8.70
N MET A 106 13.18 12.93 9.98
CA MET A 106 14.07 12.05 10.74
C MET A 106 13.50 10.63 10.85
N ASP A 107 12.23 10.50 11.24
CA ASP A 107 11.57 9.20 11.40
C ASP A 107 11.52 8.42 10.08
N ARG A 108 11.27 9.12 8.96
CA ARG A 108 11.21 8.54 7.61
C ARG A 108 12.56 8.46 6.89
N ARG A 109 13.64 8.95 7.49
CA ARG A 109 14.98 9.07 6.88
C ARG A 109 14.95 9.81 5.52
N THR A 110 14.14 10.86 5.43
CA THR A 110 14.03 11.73 4.24
C THR A 110 14.70 13.08 4.48
N LEU A 111 15.00 13.80 3.39
CA LEU A 111 15.59 15.13 3.47
C LEU A 111 14.56 16.16 3.95
N ILE A 112 15.02 17.11 4.76
CA ILE A 112 14.22 18.25 5.19
C ILE A 112 14.18 19.27 4.04
N PRO A 113 12.99 19.73 3.60
CA PRO A 113 12.85 20.67 2.47
C PRO A 113 13.61 21.99 2.58
N TYR A 114 13.73 22.52 3.80
CA TYR A 114 14.41 23.78 4.10
C TYR A 114 15.03 23.76 5.50
N THR A 115 16.02 24.62 5.73
CA THR A 115 16.68 24.74 7.03
C THR A 115 15.94 25.69 7.96
N LYS A 116 16.30 25.69 9.24
CA LYS A 116 15.75 26.63 10.22
C LYS A 116 16.07 28.08 9.83
N GLU A 117 17.28 28.32 9.31
CA GLU A 117 17.76 29.63 8.89
C GLU A 117 16.90 30.17 7.73
N GLN A 118 16.60 29.34 6.74
CA GLN A 118 15.72 29.70 5.61
C GLN A 118 14.30 30.06 6.07
N MET A 119 13.76 29.34 7.06
CA MET A 119 12.47 29.66 7.67
C MET A 119 12.51 31.01 8.40
N GLU A 120 13.56 31.27 9.18
CA GLU A 120 13.73 32.55 9.89
C GLU A 120 13.99 33.73 8.92
N GLU A 121 14.69 33.51 7.81
CA GLU A 121 14.85 34.49 6.72
C GLU A 121 13.51 34.85 6.09
N THR A 122 12.68 33.86 5.79
CA THR A 122 11.33 34.05 5.26
C THR A 122 10.47 34.88 6.19
N LEU A 123 10.51 34.57 7.50
CA LEU A 123 9.78 35.34 8.52
C LEU A 123 10.27 36.79 8.64
N ARG A 124 11.56 37.06 8.38
CA ARG A 124 12.12 38.42 8.33
C ARG A 124 11.76 39.16 7.05
N ALA A 125 11.54 38.44 5.95
CA ALA A 125 11.16 39.01 4.66
C ALA A 125 9.67 39.39 4.57
N LEU A 126 8.85 38.99 5.56
CA LEU A 126 7.44 39.34 5.63
C LEU A 126 7.24 40.85 5.69
N ARG A 127 6.34 41.34 4.83
CA ARG A 127 5.88 42.72 4.79
C ARG A 127 4.40 42.77 5.15
N LEU A 128 4.01 43.81 5.88
CA LEU A 128 2.61 44.00 6.24
C LEU A 128 1.83 44.58 5.06
N PHE A 129 0.67 43.99 4.81
CA PHE A 129 -0.31 44.56 3.90
C PHE A 129 -0.83 45.91 4.45
N PRO A 130 -1.07 46.93 3.61
CA PRO A 130 -1.61 48.21 4.04
C PRO A 130 -2.90 48.12 4.88
N ALA A 131 -3.03 48.99 5.88
CA ALA A 131 -4.14 48.97 6.84
C ALA A 131 -5.52 49.28 6.21
N ASN A 132 -5.54 50.00 5.08
CA ASN A 132 -6.76 50.24 4.30
C ASN A 132 -7.23 49.00 3.50
N GLY A 133 -6.46 47.90 3.54
CA GLY A 133 -6.80 46.66 2.85
C GLY A 133 -6.68 46.73 1.33
N GLN A 134 -5.99 47.74 0.78
CA GLN A 134 -5.78 47.88 -0.66
C GLN A 134 -4.32 48.19 -1.01
N MET A 135 -3.81 47.58 -2.07
CA MET A 135 -2.49 47.90 -2.61
C MET A 135 -2.39 47.63 -4.11
N THR A 136 -1.48 48.31 -4.79
CA THR A 136 -1.17 48.06 -6.21
C THR A 136 0.15 47.31 -6.32
N ILE A 137 0.17 46.24 -7.11
CA ILE A 137 1.37 45.45 -7.43
C ILE A 137 1.43 45.38 -8.96
N GLY A 138 2.49 45.93 -9.55
CA GLY A 138 2.58 46.09 -11.00
C GLY A 138 1.41 46.93 -11.54
N ASP A 139 0.60 46.34 -12.42
CA ASP A 139 -0.63 46.92 -12.98
C ASP A 139 -1.93 46.36 -12.35
N ALA A 140 -1.82 45.52 -11.33
CA ALA A 140 -2.95 44.92 -10.62
C ALA A 140 -3.23 45.62 -9.28
N SER A 141 -4.50 45.92 -9.02
CA SER A 141 -5.02 46.34 -7.72
C SER A 141 -5.46 45.11 -6.92
N VAL A 142 -5.02 45.02 -5.66
CA VAL A 142 -5.34 43.93 -4.75
C VAL A 142 -6.10 44.48 -3.55
N THR A 143 -7.28 43.93 -3.28
CA THR A 143 -8.14 44.28 -2.15
C THR A 143 -8.39 43.07 -1.25
N LEU A 144 -8.26 43.26 0.06
CA LEU A 144 -8.56 42.24 1.07
C LEU A 144 -10.03 42.26 1.45
N HIS A 145 -10.63 41.09 1.56
CA HIS A 145 -11.93 40.90 2.21
C HIS A 145 -11.81 39.86 3.31
N ARG A 146 -12.54 40.01 4.41
CA ARG A 146 -12.48 39.02 5.49
C ARG A 146 -13.02 37.67 5.03
N ALA A 147 -12.29 36.58 5.25
CA ALA A 147 -12.70 35.22 4.88
C ALA A 147 -13.48 34.48 5.98
N GLY A 148 -13.40 34.93 7.23
CA GLY A 148 -14.19 34.40 8.36
C GLY A 148 -13.76 33.04 8.91
N HIS A 149 -12.66 32.47 8.39
CA HIS A 149 -12.14 31.15 8.75
C HIS A 149 -11.33 31.14 10.07
N ILE A 150 -10.24 31.91 10.13
CA ILE A 150 -9.44 32.15 11.36
C ILE A 150 -9.10 33.65 11.49
N LEU A 151 -8.56 34.06 12.65
CA LEU A 151 -8.09 35.43 12.84
C LEU A 151 -7.09 35.81 11.73
N GLY A 152 -7.42 36.89 11.00
CA GLY A 152 -6.59 37.36 9.90
C GLY A 152 -6.82 36.66 8.55
N ALA A 153 -7.71 35.67 8.46
CA ALA A 153 -7.99 35.03 7.18
C ALA A 153 -8.67 36.01 6.20
N VAL A 154 -8.15 36.09 4.98
CA VAL A 154 -8.62 37.01 3.95
C VAL A 154 -8.79 36.34 2.59
N MET A 155 -9.75 36.86 1.83
CA MET A 155 -9.88 36.69 0.38
C MET A 155 -9.16 37.84 -0.33
N PHE A 156 -8.69 37.58 -1.54
CA PHE A 156 -8.10 38.59 -2.42
C PHE A 156 -8.98 38.84 -3.64
N THR A 157 -9.46 40.07 -3.80
CA THR A 157 -9.92 40.56 -5.10
C THR A 157 -8.73 41.17 -5.81
N ILE A 158 -8.39 40.66 -6.99
CA ILE A 158 -7.27 41.09 -7.82
C ILE A 158 -7.86 41.57 -9.14
N GLU A 159 -7.66 42.85 -9.46
CA GLU A 159 -8.24 43.46 -10.65
C GLU A 159 -7.25 44.35 -11.40
N THR A 160 -7.33 44.27 -12.72
CA THR A 160 -6.72 45.22 -13.64
C THR A 160 -7.85 46.02 -14.30
N GLY A 161 -7.53 46.92 -15.25
CA GLY A 161 -8.56 47.63 -16.00
C GLY A 161 -9.50 46.73 -16.82
N GLU A 162 -9.10 45.49 -17.10
CA GLU A 162 -9.81 44.58 -18.02
C GLU A 162 -10.21 43.24 -17.38
N GLU A 163 -9.49 42.81 -16.33
CA GLU A 163 -9.62 41.46 -15.77
C GLU A 163 -9.85 41.53 -14.27
N LYS A 164 -10.71 40.65 -13.75
CA LYS A 164 -11.00 40.55 -12.31
C LYS A 164 -11.04 39.12 -11.82
N LEU A 165 -10.31 38.86 -10.74
CA LEU A 165 -10.18 37.56 -10.08
C LEU A 165 -10.52 37.68 -8.60
N LEU A 166 -11.25 36.72 -8.06
CA LEU A 166 -11.46 36.56 -6.62
C LEU A 166 -10.84 35.23 -6.18
N VAL A 167 -9.94 35.28 -5.19
CA VAL A 167 -9.32 34.10 -4.58
C VAL A 167 -9.78 34.00 -3.13
N SER A 168 -10.40 32.88 -2.76
CA SER A 168 -11.05 32.77 -1.46
C SER A 168 -10.11 32.48 -0.29
N GLY A 169 -9.07 31.67 -0.50
CA GLY A 169 -8.47 30.90 0.60
C GLY A 169 -9.53 30.02 1.27
N ASP A 170 -9.36 29.74 2.56
CA ASP A 170 -10.38 29.06 3.36
C ASP A 170 -11.44 30.05 3.88
N LEU A 171 -12.71 29.67 3.77
CA LEU A 171 -13.88 30.51 3.98
C LEU A 171 -14.80 29.98 5.08
N SER A 172 -15.43 30.87 5.84
CA SER A 172 -16.58 30.52 6.67
C SER A 172 -17.57 31.66 6.80
N PHE A 173 -18.85 31.38 6.51
CA PHE A 173 -19.93 32.37 6.55
C PHE A 173 -20.62 32.40 7.92
N LYS A 174 -20.81 31.23 8.55
CA LYS A 174 -21.28 31.13 9.94
C LYS A 174 -20.24 31.71 10.88
N ALA A 175 -20.51 32.94 11.31
CA ALA A 175 -19.65 33.64 12.24
C ALA A 175 -19.54 32.86 13.57
N GLY A 176 -18.40 32.23 13.85
CA GLY A 176 -18.09 31.59 15.13
C GLY A 176 -18.10 32.57 16.30
N ARG A 177 -17.83 32.15 17.53
CA ARG A 177 -17.85 33.06 18.69
C ARG A 177 -16.73 34.09 18.63
N THR A 178 -15.59 33.73 18.04
CA THR A 178 -14.34 34.48 18.07
C THR A 178 -14.30 35.59 17.02
N ILE A 179 -14.50 35.21 15.75
CA ILE A 179 -14.35 36.12 14.60
C ILE A 179 -15.66 36.29 13.83
N PRO A 180 -15.88 37.45 13.17
CA PRO A 180 -17.02 37.62 12.28
C PRO A 180 -16.87 36.74 11.02
N GLY A 181 -17.99 36.33 10.42
CA GLY A 181 -18.01 35.52 9.20
C GLY A 181 -17.51 36.28 7.98
N ALA A 182 -17.35 35.56 6.87
CA ALA A 182 -16.84 36.07 5.60
C ALA A 182 -17.62 37.31 5.15
N GLU A 183 -16.90 38.30 4.63
CA GLU A 183 -17.46 39.48 4.01
C GLU A 183 -17.70 39.20 2.52
N VAL A 184 -18.93 39.33 2.04
CA VAL A 184 -19.23 39.11 0.62
C VAL A 184 -18.86 40.38 -0.17
N PRO A 185 -17.95 40.32 -1.17
CA PRO A 185 -17.60 41.47 -2.00
C PRO A 185 -18.75 41.86 -2.97
N THR A 186 -19.84 42.42 -2.43
CA THR A 186 -21.05 42.74 -3.21
C THR A 186 -20.77 43.80 -4.26
N GLY A 187 -21.27 43.59 -5.49
CA GLY A 187 -21.11 44.54 -6.61
C GLY A 187 -19.92 44.21 -7.53
N SER A 188 -19.08 43.25 -7.14
CA SER A 188 -17.99 42.74 -7.97
C SER A 188 -18.41 41.43 -8.65
N ARG A 189 -18.48 41.41 -9.98
CA ARG A 189 -18.62 40.17 -10.76
C ARG A 189 -17.25 39.82 -11.34
N PRO A 190 -16.49 38.90 -10.73
CA PRO A 190 -15.17 38.55 -11.23
C PRO A 190 -15.29 37.64 -12.47
N ASP A 191 -14.32 37.73 -13.36
CA ASP A 191 -14.20 36.84 -14.53
C ASP A 191 -13.89 35.41 -14.09
N ALA A 192 -13.12 35.26 -13.01
CA ALA A 192 -12.85 33.98 -12.39
C ALA A 192 -12.95 34.07 -10.86
N LEU A 193 -13.50 33.02 -10.25
CA LEU A 193 -13.49 32.78 -8.81
C LEU A 193 -12.70 31.50 -8.54
N ILE A 194 -11.69 31.56 -7.68
CA ILE A 194 -11.04 30.38 -7.10
C ILE A 194 -11.61 30.18 -5.71
N ILE A 195 -12.23 29.02 -5.46
CA ILE A 195 -12.93 28.73 -4.21
C ILE A 195 -12.51 27.39 -3.60
N GLU A 196 -12.35 27.36 -2.27
CA GLU A 196 -12.15 26.11 -1.51
C GLU A 196 -13.36 25.17 -1.60
N SER A 197 -13.16 23.89 -1.28
CA SER A 197 -14.20 22.86 -1.36
C SER A 197 -14.10 21.82 -0.25
N THR A 198 -13.50 22.16 0.90
CA THR A 198 -13.25 21.23 2.02
C THR A 198 -14.48 20.44 2.45
N TYR A 199 -15.65 21.10 2.48
CA TYR A 199 -16.94 20.47 2.80
C TYR A 199 -17.94 20.53 1.64
N GLY A 200 -17.46 20.51 0.40
CA GLY A 200 -18.28 20.54 -0.81
C GLY A 200 -19.32 19.41 -0.92
N ASN A 201 -19.13 18.30 -0.20
CA ASN A 201 -20.07 17.17 -0.11
C ASN A 201 -21.01 17.20 1.09
N ARG A 202 -20.82 18.07 2.10
CA ARG A 202 -21.51 18.00 3.39
C ARG A 202 -22.25 19.28 3.75
N GLU A 203 -23.30 19.12 4.55
CA GLU A 203 -23.96 20.22 5.26
C GLU A 203 -23.60 20.17 6.76
N HIS A 204 -23.39 21.33 7.38
CA HIS A 204 -23.13 21.38 8.82
C HIS A 204 -24.42 21.23 9.62
N SER A 205 -24.36 20.50 10.75
CA SER A 205 -25.43 20.53 11.74
C SER A 205 -25.59 21.92 12.35
N ASP A 206 -26.74 22.16 13.00
CA ASP A 206 -26.97 23.43 13.68
C ASP A 206 -25.91 23.67 14.76
N ARG A 207 -25.17 24.76 14.63
CA ARG A 207 -24.04 25.08 15.50
C ARG A 207 -24.47 25.23 16.96
N ASN A 208 -25.62 25.85 17.23
CA ASN A 208 -26.08 26.05 18.61
C ASN A 208 -26.36 24.71 19.30
N THR A 209 -26.92 23.76 18.56
CA THR A 209 -27.14 22.38 19.01
C THR A 209 -25.83 21.68 19.35
N GLU A 210 -24.81 21.79 18.48
CA GLU A 210 -23.48 21.22 18.72
C GLU A 210 -22.76 21.86 19.91
N GLU A 211 -22.84 23.18 20.04
CA GLU A 211 -22.28 23.93 21.17
C GLU A 211 -22.92 23.51 22.50
N LYS A 212 -24.25 23.38 22.52
CA LYS A 212 -24.99 22.93 23.69
C LYS A 212 -24.59 21.51 24.07
N ARG A 213 -24.55 20.60 23.09
CA ARG A 213 -24.18 19.20 23.30
C ARG A 213 -22.77 19.09 23.88
N LEU A 214 -21.82 19.87 23.36
CA LEU A 214 -20.46 19.90 23.89
C LEU A 214 -20.43 20.40 25.35
N ALA A 215 -21.08 21.53 25.62
CA ALA A 215 -21.13 22.11 26.96
C ALA A 215 -21.77 21.16 27.99
N ASP A 216 -22.93 20.58 27.66
CA ASP A 216 -23.66 19.65 28.50
C ASP A 216 -22.82 18.40 28.81
N ASN A 217 -22.20 17.80 27.78
CA ASN A 217 -21.40 16.58 27.95
C ASN A 217 -20.10 16.82 28.75
N VAL A 218 -19.46 17.98 28.58
CA VAL A 218 -18.29 18.36 29.41
C VAL A 218 -18.71 18.51 30.87
N ALA A 219 -19.81 19.20 31.13
CA ALA A 219 -20.33 19.38 32.48
C ALA A 219 -20.70 18.04 33.14
N GLU A 220 -21.34 17.13 32.40
CA GLU A 220 -21.70 15.79 32.85
C GLU A 220 -20.48 14.98 33.30
N VAL A 221 -19.43 14.93 32.47
CA VAL A 221 -18.20 14.19 32.78
C VAL A 221 -17.51 14.73 34.03
N ILE A 222 -17.43 16.05 34.16
CA ILE A 222 -16.80 16.70 35.32
C ILE A 222 -17.64 16.47 36.58
N ALA A 223 -18.96 16.54 36.49
CA ALA A 223 -19.87 16.25 37.61
C ALA A 223 -19.77 14.79 38.07
N ALA A 224 -19.52 13.85 37.15
CA ALA A 224 -19.24 12.44 37.45
C ALA A 224 -17.83 12.19 38.03
N GLY A 225 -17.01 13.25 38.17
CA GLY A 225 -15.69 13.19 38.77
C GLY A 225 -14.56 12.79 37.81
N GLY A 226 -14.75 12.96 36.50
CA GLY A 226 -13.75 12.66 35.47
C GLY A 226 -13.21 13.88 34.73
N PHE A 227 -12.13 13.68 33.98
CA PHE A 227 -11.55 14.72 33.14
C PHE A 227 -12.11 14.67 31.72
N ALA A 228 -12.44 15.84 31.16
CA ALA A 228 -12.86 16.00 29.78
C ALA A 228 -11.72 16.60 28.95
N LEU A 229 -11.06 15.78 28.12
CA LEU A 229 -10.02 16.23 27.20
C LEU A 229 -10.63 16.64 25.86
N ILE A 230 -10.33 17.85 25.41
CA ILE A 230 -10.69 18.37 24.10
C ILE A 230 -9.40 18.58 23.30
N PRO A 231 -8.97 17.60 22.48
CA PRO A 231 -7.90 17.82 21.52
C PRO A 231 -8.40 18.81 20.46
N ALA A 232 -7.72 19.94 20.34
CA ALA A 232 -8.12 21.02 19.44
C ALA A 232 -6.93 21.52 18.60
N PHE A 233 -7.21 21.93 17.36
CA PHE A 233 -6.25 22.73 16.61
C PHE A 233 -6.01 24.04 17.36
N ALA A 234 -4.73 24.35 17.55
CA ALA A 234 -4.31 25.47 18.39
C ALA A 234 -4.76 26.83 17.83
N LEU A 235 -4.86 26.90 16.49
CA LEU A 235 -5.32 28.04 15.74
C LEU A 235 -6.81 27.87 15.39
N GLY A 236 -7.65 28.80 15.88
CA GLY A 236 -9.07 28.84 15.58
C GLY A 236 -9.92 27.98 16.51
N ARG A 237 -9.83 26.64 16.38
CA ARG A 237 -10.74 25.71 17.08
C ARG A 237 -10.67 25.84 18.60
N ALA A 238 -9.48 25.88 19.18
CA ALA A 238 -9.33 25.94 20.63
C ALA A 238 -9.96 27.22 21.21
N GLN A 239 -9.79 28.37 20.55
CA GLN A 239 -10.38 29.64 20.98
C GLN A 239 -11.92 29.59 20.95
N GLU A 240 -12.51 28.96 19.94
CA GLU A 240 -13.96 28.72 19.88
C GLU A 240 -14.45 27.91 21.08
N VAL A 241 -13.82 26.77 21.37
CA VAL A 241 -14.20 25.89 22.48
C VAL A 241 -14.12 26.63 23.83
N LEU A 242 -13.05 27.40 24.05
CA LEU A 242 -12.89 28.17 25.28
C LEU A 242 -14.00 29.22 25.46
N LEU A 243 -14.42 29.88 24.39
CA LEU A 243 -15.51 30.85 24.46
C LEU A 243 -16.89 30.19 24.63
N ILE A 244 -17.11 29.02 24.01
CA ILE A 244 -18.35 28.25 24.18
C ILE A 244 -18.52 27.89 25.66
N LEU A 245 -17.54 27.20 26.25
CA LEU A 245 -17.64 26.75 27.63
C LEU A 245 -17.80 27.91 28.61
N GLN A 246 -17.02 28.99 28.45
CA GLN A 246 -17.11 30.15 29.32
C GLN A 246 -18.47 30.86 29.21
N ASP A 247 -19.05 31.02 28.01
CA ASP A 247 -20.36 31.67 27.87
C ASP A 247 -21.49 30.83 28.47
N TYR A 248 -21.46 29.51 28.29
CA TYR A 248 -22.43 28.61 28.92
C TYR A 248 -22.33 28.68 30.46
N MET A 249 -21.12 28.78 31.00
CA MET A 249 -20.86 28.99 32.42
C MET A 249 -21.36 30.36 32.90
N ASP A 250 -21.07 31.44 32.16
CA ASP A 250 -21.48 32.81 32.51
C ASP A 250 -23.00 32.99 32.51
N ARG A 251 -23.69 32.24 31.64
CA ARG A 251 -25.16 32.21 31.56
C ARG A 251 -25.81 31.25 32.56
N GLY A 252 -25.02 30.53 33.37
CA GLY A 252 -25.51 29.53 34.31
C GLY A 252 -26.17 28.31 33.67
N LEU A 253 -25.88 28.04 32.39
CA LEU A 253 -26.39 26.87 31.67
C LEU A 253 -25.63 25.59 32.03
N ILE A 254 -24.36 25.73 32.41
CA ILE A 254 -23.54 24.65 32.97
C ILE A 254 -22.84 25.11 34.26
N PRO A 255 -22.49 24.20 35.18
CA PRO A 255 -21.71 24.53 36.38
C PRO A 255 -20.34 25.12 36.04
N GLN A 256 -19.80 25.93 36.95
CA GLN A 256 -18.43 26.43 36.85
C GLN A 256 -17.44 25.32 37.18
N PHE A 257 -16.42 25.15 36.35
CA PHE A 257 -15.30 24.22 36.57
C PHE A 257 -14.01 24.79 35.96
N PRO A 258 -12.83 24.37 36.46
CA PRO A 258 -11.57 24.79 35.88
C PRO A 258 -11.41 24.26 34.45
N ILE A 259 -10.89 25.11 33.57
CA ILE A 259 -10.48 24.79 32.21
C ILE A 259 -8.97 24.99 32.10
N TYR A 260 -8.24 23.95 31.79
CA TYR A 260 -6.80 23.97 31.59
C TYR A 260 -6.46 24.08 30.10
N VAL A 261 -5.55 24.99 29.75
CA VAL A 261 -5.18 25.30 28.37
C VAL A 261 -3.70 25.01 28.15
N ASP A 262 -3.38 24.10 27.23
CA ASP A 262 -2.01 23.61 27.04
C ASP A 262 -1.59 23.58 25.56
N GLY A 263 -0.28 23.59 25.33
CA GLY A 263 0.36 23.58 24.02
C GLY A 263 0.29 24.95 23.34
N LEU A 264 0.18 24.93 22.01
CA LEU A 264 0.21 26.15 21.19
C LEU A 264 -1.05 27.01 21.35
N VAL A 265 -2.09 26.48 22.01
CA VAL A 265 -3.31 27.22 22.30
C VAL A 265 -3.00 28.49 23.09
N THR A 266 -2.10 28.40 24.09
CA THR A 266 -1.73 29.52 24.97
C THR A 266 -1.09 30.69 24.21
N PRO A 267 0.03 30.51 23.47
CA PRO A 267 0.66 31.62 22.76
C PRO A 267 -0.22 32.17 21.62
N ILE A 268 -1.03 31.35 20.95
CA ILE A 268 -1.97 31.83 19.93
C ILE A 268 -3.09 32.68 20.55
N SER A 269 -3.63 32.27 21.70
CA SER A 269 -4.66 33.06 22.40
C SER A 269 -4.15 34.45 22.80
N LYS A 270 -2.86 34.56 23.16
CA LYS A 270 -2.19 35.85 23.42
C LYS A 270 -2.10 36.73 22.16
N ILE A 271 -1.98 36.14 20.97
CA ILE A 271 -2.05 36.90 19.71
C ILE A 271 -3.47 37.42 19.49
N TYR A 272 -4.50 36.59 19.66
CA TYR A 272 -5.89 37.02 19.49
C TYR A 272 -6.22 38.23 20.36
N ARG A 273 -5.74 38.24 21.61
CA ARG A 273 -5.87 39.37 22.54
C ARG A 273 -5.36 40.71 21.97
N ARG A 274 -4.32 40.70 21.13
CA ARG A 274 -3.71 41.92 20.55
C ARG A 274 -4.53 42.53 19.41
N TYR A 275 -5.51 41.81 18.87
CA TYR A 275 -6.28 42.21 17.69
C TYR A 275 -7.79 42.32 17.95
N PRO A 276 -8.25 43.07 18.98
CA PRO A 276 -9.68 43.13 19.33
C PRO A 276 -10.57 43.66 18.19
N HIS A 277 -10.04 44.48 17.29
CA HIS A 277 -10.76 45.04 16.13
C HIS A 277 -11.01 44.01 15.01
N TYR A 278 -10.32 42.87 15.02
CA TYR A 278 -10.60 41.75 14.12
C TYR A 278 -11.59 40.73 14.73
N LEU A 279 -11.91 40.87 16.01
CA LEU A 279 -12.77 39.93 16.75
C LEU A 279 -14.22 40.43 16.79
N LYS A 280 -15.15 39.54 17.15
CA LYS A 280 -16.54 39.95 17.41
C LYS A 280 -16.63 40.85 18.63
N GLY A 281 -17.61 41.76 18.61
CA GLY A 281 -17.89 42.72 19.69
C GLY A 281 -17.89 42.12 21.10
N PRO A 282 -18.60 41.00 21.38
CA PRO A 282 -18.58 40.37 22.71
C PRO A 282 -17.19 39.94 23.19
N VAL A 283 -16.34 39.45 22.28
CA VAL A 283 -14.98 39.00 22.60
C VAL A 283 -14.05 40.19 22.80
N ALA A 284 -14.13 41.18 21.92
CA ALA A 284 -13.40 42.44 22.05
C ALA A 284 -13.75 43.14 23.37
N HIS A 285 -15.04 43.16 23.74
CA HIS A 285 -15.51 43.70 25.01
C HIS A 285 -14.96 42.91 26.20
N ARG A 286 -14.94 41.58 26.14
CA ARG A 286 -14.34 40.74 27.19
C ARG A 286 -12.86 41.02 27.38
N ILE A 287 -12.09 41.19 26.29
CA ILE A 287 -10.67 41.59 26.36
C ILE A 287 -10.53 42.96 27.03
N GLN A 288 -11.38 43.91 26.68
CA GLN A 288 -11.34 45.26 27.26
C GLN A 288 -11.67 45.26 28.77
N GLN A 289 -12.65 44.46 29.21
CA GLN A 289 -13.08 44.40 30.60
C GLN A 289 -12.14 43.56 31.48
N ASN A 290 -11.76 42.38 31.02
CA ASN A 290 -11.05 41.38 31.84
C ASN A 290 -9.57 41.28 31.51
N GLY A 291 -9.07 42.05 30.54
CA GLY A 291 -7.71 41.93 30.00
C GLY A 291 -7.53 40.76 29.03
N ASP A 292 -8.29 39.67 29.13
CA ASP A 292 -8.22 38.50 28.24
C ASP A 292 -9.60 37.84 28.07
N ALA A 293 -9.87 37.27 26.89
CA ALA A 293 -11.11 36.54 26.61
C ALA A 293 -10.97 35.01 26.69
N PHE A 294 -9.75 34.50 26.57
CA PHE A 294 -9.46 33.07 26.45
C PHE A 294 -8.80 32.53 27.70
N LEU A 295 -7.89 33.30 28.31
CA LEU A 295 -7.15 32.95 29.53
C LEU A 295 -7.63 33.82 30.70
N THR A 296 -8.80 33.47 31.24
CA THR A 296 -9.44 34.19 32.34
C THR A 296 -8.99 33.64 33.70
N GLU A 297 -8.52 34.53 34.58
CA GLU A 297 -8.01 34.17 35.91
C GLU A 297 -9.03 33.37 36.72
N GLY A 298 -8.57 32.28 37.34
CA GLY A 298 -9.41 31.39 38.15
C GLY A 298 -10.37 30.47 37.35
N ARG A 299 -10.44 30.62 36.02
CA ARG A 299 -11.33 29.81 35.16
C ARG A 299 -10.57 29.10 34.05
N CYS A 300 -9.95 29.84 33.14
CA CYS A 300 -9.15 29.29 32.04
C CYS A 300 -7.66 29.52 32.30
N THR A 301 -6.97 28.46 32.74
CA THR A 301 -5.58 28.55 33.21
C THR A 301 -4.63 27.95 32.18
N ALA A 302 -3.62 28.71 31.77
CA ALA A 302 -2.54 28.20 30.93
C ALA A 302 -1.65 27.23 31.73
N VAL A 303 -1.33 26.08 31.14
CA VAL A 303 -0.50 25.04 31.77
C VAL A 303 0.85 24.94 31.07
N GLU A 304 1.92 24.92 31.87
CA GLU A 304 3.26 24.61 31.38
C GLU A 304 3.53 23.09 31.43
N PRO A 305 4.44 22.57 30.58
CA PRO A 305 4.74 21.13 30.54
C PRO A 305 5.08 20.49 31.88
N LYS A 306 5.71 21.24 32.79
CA LYS A 306 6.12 20.77 34.13
C LYS A 306 4.94 20.60 35.10
N ASP A 307 3.84 21.30 34.87
CA ASP A 307 2.68 21.36 35.78
C ASP A 307 1.58 20.37 35.39
N ARG A 308 1.71 19.71 34.24
CA ARG A 308 0.70 18.78 33.71
C ARG A 308 0.35 17.63 34.65
N GLU A 309 1.33 17.12 35.41
CA GLU A 309 1.06 16.09 36.41
C GLU A 309 0.23 16.61 37.58
N GLN A 310 0.45 17.85 38.00
CA GLN A 310 -0.31 18.47 39.09
C GLN A 310 -1.76 18.69 38.67
N VAL A 311 -2.00 19.05 37.40
CA VAL A 311 -3.35 19.15 36.82
C VAL A 311 -4.12 17.83 36.97
N LEU A 312 -3.51 16.70 36.61
CA LEU A 312 -4.17 15.39 36.70
C LEU A 312 -4.32 14.87 38.14
N LYS A 313 -3.49 15.33 39.08
CA LYS A 313 -3.63 15.04 40.53
C LYS A 313 -4.68 15.94 41.21
N GLY A 314 -5.12 17.00 40.53
CA GLY A 314 -6.08 17.98 41.03
C GLY A 314 -7.53 17.52 40.93
N LYS A 315 -8.45 18.50 41.00
CA LYS A 315 -9.88 18.25 40.83
C LYS A 315 -10.22 17.97 39.35
N PRO A 316 -11.27 17.19 39.07
CA PRO A 316 -11.81 17.00 37.72
C PRO A 316 -12.02 18.32 36.98
N ALA A 317 -11.61 18.36 35.71
CA ALA A 317 -11.53 19.58 34.93
C ALA A 317 -11.69 19.32 33.43
N CYS A 318 -11.93 20.39 32.67
CA CYS A 318 -11.81 20.36 31.22
C CYS A 318 -10.37 20.71 30.81
N ILE A 319 -9.81 19.99 29.85
CA ILE A 319 -8.47 20.24 29.32
C ILE A 319 -8.58 20.49 27.82
N VAL A 320 -8.22 21.69 27.36
CA VAL A 320 -8.15 22.05 25.93
C VAL A 320 -6.68 22.11 25.53
N ALA A 321 -6.26 21.17 24.69
CA ALA A 321 -4.84 20.99 24.37
C ALA A 321 -4.62 20.72 22.87
N SER A 322 -3.50 21.20 22.36
CA SER A 322 -3.02 20.88 21.00
C SER A 322 -2.12 19.64 21.00
N SER A 323 -2.07 18.80 19.96
CA SER A 323 -2.68 18.91 18.64
C SER A 323 -4.12 18.37 18.53
N GLY A 324 -4.88 18.86 17.56
CA GLY A 324 -6.28 18.50 17.35
C GLY A 324 -6.54 17.09 16.80
N MET A 325 -5.51 16.43 16.26
CA MET A 325 -5.60 15.09 15.68
C MET A 325 -4.88 14.01 16.50
N LEU A 326 -4.37 14.36 17.69
CA LEU A 326 -3.61 13.47 18.58
C LEU A 326 -2.36 12.85 17.93
N ILE A 327 -1.70 13.58 17.03
CA ILE A 327 -0.46 13.14 16.36
C ILE A 327 0.76 13.43 17.23
N GLY A 328 0.69 14.50 18.02
CA GLY A 328 1.73 14.88 18.97
C GLY A 328 1.32 16.05 19.85
N GLY A 329 2.24 16.49 20.71
CA GLY A 329 2.07 17.64 21.58
C GLY A 329 1.38 17.33 22.91
N ALA A 330 0.80 18.36 23.51
CA ALA A 330 0.19 18.29 24.84
C ALA A 330 -1.02 17.36 24.89
N SER A 331 -1.88 17.37 23.87
CA SER A 331 -3.10 16.56 23.84
C SER A 331 -2.81 15.06 23.89
N VAL A 332 -1.75 14.60 23.22
CA VAL A 332 -1.33 13.19 23.26
C VAL A 332 -0.86 12.80 24.66
N TRP A 333 -0.09 13.66 25.31
CA TRP A 333 0.39 13.42 26.69
C TRP A 333 -0.78 13.23 27.67
N TYR A 334 -1.84 14.02 27.54
CA TYR A 334 -3.06 13.85 28.34
C TYR A 334 -3.84 12.60 27.93
N ALA A 335 -3.99 12.36 26.62
CA ALA A 335 -4.73 11.21 26.10
C ALA A 335 -4.16 9.89 26.64
N GLU A 336 -2.85 9.68 26.59
CA GLU A 336 -2.16 8.49 27.12
C GLU A 336 -2.55 8.15 28.58
N ARG A 337 -2.84 9.17 29.39
CA ARG A 337 -3.16 9.05 30.82
C ARG A 337 -4.65 8.99 31.11
N LEU A 338 -5.47 9.52 30.20
CA LEU A 338 -6.92 9.66 30.42
C LEU A 338 -7.74 8.56 29.75
N VAL A 339 -7.31 8.03 28.60
CA VAL A 339 -8.14 7.12 27.77
C VAL A 339 -8.47 5.79 28.45
N GLY A 340 -7.65 5.34 29.40
CA GLY A 340 -7.83 4.06 30.09
C GLY A 340 -8.89 4.02 31.18
N SER A 341 -9.56 5.15 31.48
CA SER A 341 -10.54 5.27 32.56
C SER A 341 -11.93 5.60 32.03
N GLU A 342 -12.95 4.85 32.47
CA GLU A 342 -14.35 5.04 32.10
C GLU A 342 -14.96 6.35 32.61
N LYS A 343 -14.34 6.98 33.61
CA LYS A 343 -14.80 8.27 34.15
C LYS A 343 -14.48 9.43 33.22
N ASN A 344 -13.45 9.29 32.38
CA ASN A 344 -12.95 10.38 31.54
C ASN A 344 -13.67 10.41 30.19
N ALA A 345 -13.49 11.52 29.48
CA ALA A 345 -13.95 11.64 28.10
C ALA A 345 -12.92 12.35 27.21
N VAL A 346 -12.96 12.00 25.92
CA VAL A 346 -12.24 12.68 24.85
C VAL A 346 -13.25 13.21 23.83
N PHE A 347 -13.26 14.52 23.61
CA PHE A 347 -14.24 15.19 22.76
C PHE A 347 -13.58 15.79 21.52
N ILE A 348 -13.84 15.20 20.36
CA ILE A 348 -13.26 15.60 19.08
C ILE A 348 -14.09 16.72 18.46
N THR A 349 -13.47 17.87 18.19
CA THR A 349 -14.17 19.08 17.71
C THR A 349 -13.71 19.57 16.33
N GLY A 350 -12.72 18.90 15.72
CA GLY A 350 -12.14 19.27 14.44
C GLY A 350 -12.10 18.11 13.44
N TYR A 351 -11.73 18.42 12.20
CA TYR A 351 -11.42 17.41 11.19
C TYR A 351 -10.35 16.42 11.68
N GLN A 352 -10.48 15.17 11.27
CA GLN A 352 -9.56 14.07 11.60
C GLN A 352 -9.18 13.37 10.32
N ASP A 353 -7.88 13.39 10.01
CA ASP A 353 -7.30 12.65 8.89
C ASP A 353 -7.51 11.12 9.08
N GLU A 354 -7.68 10.37 7.99
CA GLU A 354 -7.98 8.94 8.04
C GLU A 354 -6.94 8.12 8.83
N GLU A 355 -5.68 8.52 8.76
CA GLU A 355 -4.57 7.83 9.42
C GLU A 355 -4.33 8.30 10.86
N SER A 356 -4.98 9.39 11.28
CA SER A 356 -4.72 10.01 12.58
C SER A 356 -5.24 9.19 13.78
N PRO A 357 -4.57 9.24 14.95
CA PRO A 357 -5.08 8.60 16.16
C PRO A 357 -6.47 9.12 16.58
N GLY A 358 -6.78 10.40 16.32
CA GLY A 358 -8.11 10.92 16.57
C GLY A 358 -9.20 10.34 15.66
N ARG A 359 -8.91 9.97 14.40
CA ARG A 359 -9.87 9.21 13.57
C ARG A 359 -10.04 7.78 14.09
N LYS A 360 -8.97 7.13 14.53
CA LYS A 360 -9.04 5.81 15.18
C LYS A 360 -9.97 5.88 16.40
N LEU A 361 -9.81 6.86 17.29
CA LEU A 361 -10.72 7.08 18.43
C LEU A 361 -12.20 7.16 18.02
N LEU A 362 -12.51 7.83 16.91
CA LEU A 362 -13.90 7.90 16.42
C LEU A 362 -14.43 6.54 15.96
N ARG A 363 -13.62 5.73 15.27
CA ARG A 363 -14.00 4.34 14.89
C ARG A 363 -14.15 3.44 16.13
N LEU A 364 -13.35 3.67 17.18
CA LEU A 364 -13.52 2.96 18.46
C LEU A 364 -14.87 3.28 19.11
N ALA A 365 -15.32 4.53 19.03
CA ALA A 365 -16.65 4.94 19.50
C ALA A 365 -17.78 4.26 18.71
N GLU A 366 -17.53 3.90 17.45
CA GLU A 366 -18.45 3.17 16.56
C GLU A 366 -18.42 1.64 16.78
N GLY A 367 -17.52 1.12 17.64
CA GLY A 367 -17.51 -0.27 18.09
C GLY A 367 -16.56 -1.23 17.36
N GLU A 368 -15.69 -0.73 16.48
CA GLU A 368 -14.81 -1.57 15.64
C GLU A 368 -13.61 -2.17 16.39
N SER A 369 -13.13 -1.54 17.46
CA SER A 369 -11.99 -1.99 18.28
C SER A 369 -12.00 -1.29 19.66
N ARG A 370 -11.11 -1.68 20.58
CA ARG A 370 -10.89 -1.01 21.88
C ARG A 370 -9.43 -0.60 22.14
N GLU A 371 -8.58 -0.69 21.13
CA GLU A 371 -7.15 -0.40 21.25
C GLU A 371 -6.78 0.85 20.45
N LEU A 372 -6.04 1.76 21.08
CA LEU A 372 -5.49 2.97 20.47
C LEU A 372 -3.99 2.99 20.66
N GLU A 373 -3.24 3.07 19.56
CA GLU A 373 -1.80 3.31 19.61
C GLU A 373 -1.51 4.81 19.67
N LEU A 374 -0.78 5.23 20.70
CA LEU A 374 -0.25 6.59 20.86
C LEU A 374 1.26 6.47 21.13
N ASN A 375 2.08 7.19 20.35
CA ASN A 375 3.55 7.18 20.48
C ASN A 375 4.18 5.76 20.54
N GLY A 376 3.64 4.80 19.78
CA GLY A 376 4.12 3.41 19.75
C GLY A 376 3.68 2.55 20.93
N VAL A 377 2.85 3.08 21.84
CA VAL A 377 2.28 2.34 22.98
C VAL A 377 0.80 2.10 22.72
N VAL A 378 0.35 0.86 22.90
CA VAL A 378 -1.06 0.49 22.76
C VAL A 378 -1.78 0.70 24.08
N HIS A 379 -2.85 1.49 24.04
CA HIS A 379 -3.72 1.81 25.17
C HIS A 379 -5.11 1.21 24.96
N GLN A 380 -5.68 0.60 26.00
CA GLN A 380 -7.08 0.19 25.99
C GLN A 380 -7.98 1.41 26.24
N VAL A 381 -8.82 1.76 25.27
CA VAL A 381 -9.73 2.90 25.37
C VAL A 381 -10.99 2.49 26.12
N LYS A 382 -11.21 3.12 27.28
CA LYS A 382 -12.39 2.94 28.14
C LYS A 382 -13.17 4.24 28.35
N CYS A 383 -12.54 5.38 28.10
CA CYS A 383 -13.17 6.69 28.23
C CYS A 383 -14.29 6.90 27.19
N ARG A 384 -15.25 7.78 27.50
CA ARG A 384 -16.25 8.23 26.54
C ARG A 384 -15.59 8.99 25.40
N VAL A 385 -16.02 8.77 24.16
CA VAL A 385 -15.53 9.50 22.99
C VAL A 385 -16.73 10.02 22.20
N ASP A 386 -16.78 11.34 21.98
CA ASP A 386 -17.83 11.97 21.17
C ASP A 386 -17.22 12.96 20.17
N LYS A 387 -17.93 13.17 19.06
CA LYS A 387 -17.57 14.11 17.99
C LYS A 387 -18.56 15.26 17.91
N TYR A 388 -18.07 16.48 17.72
CA TYR A 388 -18.87 17.71 17.59
C TYR A 388 -18.58 18.46 16.29
N GLY A 389 -19.64 18.87 15.61
CA GLY A 389 -19.59 19.55 14.31
C GLY A 389 -19.34 21.05 14.42
N LEU A 390 -18.14 21.47 14.84
CA LEU A 390 -17.86 22.89 15.03
C LEU A 390 -17.13 23.59 13.86
N SER A 391 -17.02 22.94 12.68
CA SER A 391 -16.13 23.33 11.56
C SER A 391 -16.01 24.85 11.31
N ALA A 392 -14.79 25.27 10.96
CA ALA A 392 -14.48 26.66 10.61
C ALA A 392 -14.41 26.86 9.08
N HIS A 393 -14.98 25.95 8.29
CA HIS A 393 -15.09 26.04 6.84
C HIS A 393 -16.55 26.13 6.41
N GLY A 394 -16.81 26.71 5.25
CA GLY A 394 -18.13 26.77 4.65
C GLY A 394 -18.66 25.39 4.29
N ASP A 395 -19.92 25.11 4.60
CA ASP A 395 -20.58 23.90 4.07
C ASP A 395 -20.98 24.06 2.59
N ALA A 396 -21.39 22.96 1.97
CA ALA A 396 -21.79 22.94 0.56
C ALA A 396 -22.87 23.98 0.22
N GLY A 397 -23.84 24.19 1.13
CA GLY A 397 -24.92 25.17 0.95
C GLY A 397 -24.41 26.60 1.01
N GLU A 398 -23.53 26.90 1.96
CA GLU A 398 -22.88 28.20 2.12
C GLU A 398 -22.00 28.54 0.92
N LEU A 399 -21.14 27.62 0.47
CA LEU A 399 -20.27 27.80 -0.70
C LEU A 399 -21.10 28.05 -1.98
N THR A 400 -22.15 27.24 -2.21
CA THR A 400 -23.04 27.40 -3.37
C THR A 400 -23.76 28.74 -3.34
N ARG A 401 -24.24 29.17 -2.15
CA ARG A 401 -24.88 30.47 -1.97
C ARG A 401 -23.90 31.62 -2.23
N PHE A 402 -22.67 31.50 -1.76
CA PHE A 402 -21.63 32.50 -2.03
C PHE A 402 -21.36 32.68 -3.52
N ILE A 403 -21.13 31.58 -4.25
CA ILE A 403 -20.94 31.60 -5.70
C ILE A 403 -22.15 32.24 -6.40
N SER A 404 -23.36 31.93 -5.95
CA SER A 404 -24.61 32.50 -6.49
C SER A 404 -24.75 34.02 -6.24
N MET A 405 -24.22 34.52 -5.12
CA MET A 405 -24.20 35.96 -4.82
C MET A 405 -23.16 36.71 -5.64
N ILE A 406 -21.97 36.11 -5.83
CA ILE A 406 -20.85 36.71 -6.58
C ILE A 406 -21.11 36.68 -8.10
N ARG A 407 -21.74 35.61 -8.60
CA ARG A 407 -22.02 35.37 -10.03
C ARG A 407 -20.75 35.50 -10.90
N PRO A 408 -19.70 34.72 -10.62
CA PRO A 408 -18.48 34.75 -11.42
C PRO A 408 -18.75 34.19 -12.83
N ALA A 409 -17.96 34.62 -13.83
CA ALA A 409 -18.09 34.05 -15.18
C ALA A 409 -17.55 32.60 -15.24
N LYS A 410 -16.46 32.32 -14.52
CA LYS A 410 -15.82 31.01 -14.35
C LYS A 410 -15.56 30.71 -12.87
N THR A 411 -15.64 29.45 -12.46
CA THR A 411 -15.33 29.02 -11.07
C THR A 411 -14.31 27.89 -11.11
N LEU A 412 -13.19 28.05 -10.43
CA LEU A 412 -12.17 27.03 -10.21
C LEU A 412 -12.33 26.47 -8.79
N ILE A 413 -12.51 25.16 -8.68
CA ILE A 413 -12.72 24.47 -7.41
C ILE A 413 -11.41 23.84 -6.96
N VAL A 414 -10.87 24.35 -5.85
CA VAL A 414 -9.61 23.93 -5.21
C VAL A 414 -9.88 23.48 -3.76
N HIS A 415 -8.83 23.06 -3.06
CA HIS A 415 -8.76 22.77 -1.64
C HIS A 415 -9.90 21.86 -1.14
N GLY A 416 -9.87 20.61 -1.59
CA GLY A 416 -10.88 19.60 -1.28
C GLY A 416 -10.48 18.23 -1.83
N ASP A 417 -11.00 17.16 -1.23
CA ASP A 417 -10.86 15.82 -1.79
C ASP A 417 -11.76 15.63 -3.02
N ASP A 418 -11.54 14.56 -3.78
CA ASP A 418 -12.28 14.29 -5.02
C ASP A 418 -13.80 14.20 -4.81
N GLU A 419 -14.24 13.67 -3.67
CA GLU A 419 -15.67 13.53 -3.35
C GLU A 419 -16.29 14.90 -3.09
N ALA A 420 -15.66 15.73 -2.25
CA ALA A 420 -16.12 17.06 -1.91
C ALA A 420 -16.12 18.00 -3.12
N ARG A 421 -15.05 17.95 -3.93
CA ARG A 421 -14.92 18.71 -5.18
C ARG A 421 -16.01 18.35 -6.18
N THR A 422 -16.22 17.07 -6.43
CA THR A 422 -17.23 16.58 -7.38
C THR A 422 -18.64 16.94 -6.91
N ALA A 423 -18.95 16.75 -5.62
CA ALA A 423 -20.25 17.09 -5.08
C ALA A 423 -20.54 18.60 -5.17
N LEU A 424 -19.53 19.46 -4.96
CA LEU A 424 -19.70 20.90 -5.11
C LEU A 424 -19.89 21.29 -6.58
N LEU A 425 -19.12 20.70 -7.50
CA LEU A 425 -19.27 20.89 -8.95
C LEU A 425 -20.71 20.62 -9.41
N GLU A 426 -21.33 19.56 -8.92
CA GLU A 426 -22.70 19.16 -9.27
C GLU A 426 -23.77 20.11 -8.70
N ARG A 427 -23.48 20.79 -7.58
CA ARG A 427 -24.39 21.73 -6.91
C ARG A 427 -24.35 23.14 -7.50
N ILE A 428 -23.23 23.55 -8.08
CA ILE A 428 -23.04 24.90 -8.62
C ILE A 428 -23.84 25.09 -9.93
N ASP A 429 -24.42 26.28 -10.10
CA ASP A 429 -25.09 26.66 -11.36
C ASP A 429 -24.08 26.62 -12.53
N ARG A 430 -24.41 25.86 -13.58
CA ARG A 430 -23.59 25.73 -14.80
C ARG A 430 -23.25 27.06 -15.47
N ARG A 431 -24.02 28.13 -15.22
CA ARG A 431 -23.75 29.49 -15.73
C ARG A 431 -22.42 30.06 -15.21
N SER A 432 -21.96 29.65 -14.04
CA SER A 432 -20.64 30.04 -13.52
C SER A 432 -19.50 29.15 -14.04
N HIS A 433 -19.80 28.23 -14.98
CA HIS A 433 -18.88 27.29 -15.62
C HIS A 433 -17.84 26.72 -14.64
N PRO A 434 -18.29 25.94 -13.65
CA PRO A 434 -17.38 25.42 -12.65
C PRO A 434 -16.45 24.38 -13.27
N LEU A 435 -15.19 24.38 -12.83
CA LEU A 435 -14.12 23.51 -13.29
C LEU A 435 -13.41 22.89 -12.09
N LEU A 436 -13.20 21.58 -12.16
CA LEU A 436 -12.30 20.88 -11.25
C LEU A 436 -10.87 21.16 -11.68
N THR A 437 -10.06 21.69 -10.76
CA THR A 437 -8.66 22.00 -11.05
C THR A 437 -7.73 20.87 -10.66
N GLU A 438 -6.67 20.61 -11.41
CA GLU A 438 -5.67 19.60 -11.07
C GLU A 438 -4.32 20.23 -10.73
N ASN A 439 -3.55 19.54 -9.89
CA ASN A 439 -2.21 19.98 -9.53
C ASN A 439 -1.27 20.03 -10.74
N GLY A 440 -0.59 21.16 -10.86
CA GLY A 440 0.30 21.54 -11.94
C GLY A 440 -0.36 21.66 -13.31
N GLU A 441 -1.64 22.05 -13.36
CA GLU A 441 -2.31 22.50 -14.59
C GLU A 441 -2.43 24.02 -14.62
N ALA A 442 -2.57 24.58 -15.83
CA ALA A 442 -2.76 26.01 -16.04
C ALA A 442 -4.04 26.29 -16.82
N TYR A 443 -4.86 27.20 -16.28
CA TYR A 443 -6.15 27.60 -16.82
C TYR A 443 -6.05 29.03 -17.37
N THR A 444 -6.29 29.19 -18.67
CA THR A 444 -6.19 30.50 -19.34
C THR A 444 -7.57 31.04 -19.65
N PHE A 445 -7.79 32.30 -19.28
CA PHE A 445 -9.02 33.05 -19.51
C PHE A 445 -8.72 34.25 -20.40
N MET A 446 -9.44 34.33 -21.51
CA MET A 446 -9.40 35.47 -22.42
C MET A 446 -10.49 36.45 -22.01
N ALA A 447 -10.18 37.76 -22.02
CA ALA A 447 -11.19 38.80 -21.94
C ALA A 447 -12.22 38.61 -23.08
N GLN A 448 -13.48 38.93 -22.80
CA GLN A 448 -14.67 38.59 -23.61
C GLN A 448 -14.45 38.53 -25.14
N GLY A 449 -14.53 37.33 -25.73
CA GLY A 449 -14.77 37.13 -27.17
C GLY A 449 -13.79 36.18 -27.87
N HIS A 450 -14.29 35.00 -28.24
CA HIS A 450 -13.68 33.95 -29.09
C HIS A 450 -12.50 33.15 -28.52
N VAL A 451 -12.77 31.85 -28.28
CA VAL A 451 -11.76 30.84 -27.93
C VAL A 451 -11.08 30.34 -29.20
N ALA A 452 -9.79 30.61 -29.35
CA ALA A 452 -8.94 29.90 -30.30
C ALA A 452 -8.56 28.52 -29.70
N ALA A 453 -9.43 27.53 -29.91
CA ALA A 453 -9.17 26.13 -29.56
C ALA A 453 -8.24 25.47 -30.60
N ALA A 454 -6.98 25.89 -30.66
CA ALA A 454 -5.99 25.26 -31.53
C ALA A 454 -5.18 24.15 -30.83
N ALA A 455 -4.99 24.21 -29.50
CA ALA A 455 -4.34 23.15 -28.73
C ALA A 455 -5.33 22.10 -28.17
N THR A 456 -6.59 22.49 -27.96
CA THR A 456 -7.60 21.68 -27.26
C THR A 456 -8.08 20.46 -28.05
N ARG A 457 -7.88 20.40 -29.38
CA ARG A 457 -8.47 19.34 -30.21
C ARG A 457 -7.70 18.02 -30.17
N GLN A 458 -6.40 18.05 -29.87
CA GLN A 458 -5.56 16.86 -29.78
C GLN A 458 -5.52 16.29 -28.35
N GLU A 459 -5.62 17.17 -27.35
CA GLU A 459 -5.69 16.82 -25.92
C GLU A 459 -7.09 16.33 -25.53
N ASN A 460 -8.18 17.00 -25.97
CA ASN A 460 -9.55 16.48 -25.79
C ASN A 460 -9.76 15.13 -26.48
N ARG A 461 -9.07 14.83 -27.58
CA ARG A 461 -9.23 13.55 -28.28
C ARG A 461 -8.60 12.40 -27.51
N ARG A 462 -7.44 12.62 -26.88
CA ARG A 462 -6.76 11.62 -26.04
C ARG A 462 -7.41 11.46 -24.67
N ASP A 463 -7.94 12.55 -24.12
CA ASP A 463 -8.75 12.50 -22.91
C ASP A 463 -10.11 11.85 -23.18
N GLN A 464 -10.67 12.02 -24.38
CA GLN A 464 -11.83 11.22 -24.81
C GLN A 464 -11.48 9.73 -24.90
N GLU A 465 -10.31 9.37 -25.44
CA GLU A 465 -9.87 7.96 -25.46
C GLU A 465 -9.72 7.38 -24.05
N LEU A 466 -9.27 8.16 -23.06
CA LEU A 466 -9.23 7.76 -21.65
C LEU A 466 -10.62 7.67 -21.02
N ARG A 467 -11.51 8.63 -21.32
CA ARG A 467 -12.92 8.64 -20.87
C ARG A 467 -13.67 7.42 -21.40
N ASP A 468 -13.46 7.06 -22.65
CA ASP A 468 -14.09 5.91 -23.30
C ASP A 468 -13.67 4.58 -22.65
N LYS A 469 -12.57 4.56 -21.86
CA LYS A 469 -12.17 3.40 -21.07
C LYS A 469 -12.87 3.29 -19.72
N VAL A 470 -13.48 4.35 -19.20
CA VAL A 470 -14.20 4.29 -17.92
C VAL A 470 -15.39 3.34 -18.04
N GLY A 471 -15.53 2.42 -17.10
CA GLY A 471 -16.52 1.34 -17.13
C GLY A 471 -16.14 0.12 -17.99
N GLN A 472 -14.97 0.15 -18.65
CA GLN A 472 -14.46 -0.97 -19.45
C GLN A 472 -13.58 -1.90 -18.63
N LEU A 473 -13.65 -3.20 -18.93
CA LEU A 473 -12.67 -4.19 -18.51
C LEU A 473 -11.43 -4.12 -19.39
N VAL A 474 -10.28 -3.95 -18.77
CA VAL A 474 -9.00 -3.82 -19.44
C VAL A 474 -8.04 -4.90 -18.97
N LEU A 475 -7.34 -5.49 -19.93
CA LEU A 475 -6.25 -6.43 -19.73
C LEU A 475 -4.94 -5.65 -19.80
N TYR A 476 -4.10 -5.74 -18.78
CA TYR A 476 -2.89 -4.93 -18.66
C TYR A 476 -1.69 -5.74 -18.16
N LYS A 477 -0.48 -5.24 -18.42
CA LYS A 477 0.80 -5.70 -17.85
C LYS A 477 1.43 -4.59 -17.04
N LYS A 478 2.05 -4.92 -15.90
CA LYS A 478 2.69 -3.91 -15.05
C LYS A 478 4.07 -3.56 -15.62
N ASP A 479 4.89 -4.57 -15.92
CA ASP A 479 6.20 -4.41 -16.56
C ASP A 479 6.36 -5.33 -17.81
N ILE A 480 7.38 -5.06 -18.64
CA ILE A 480 7.67 -5.88 -19.83
C ILE A 480 8.10 -7.29 -19.38
N GLY A 481 7.31 -8.31 -19.76
CA GLY A 481 7.54 -9.70 -19.37
C GLY A 481 6.61 -10.20 -18.26
N ASP A 482 5.83 -9.32 -17.64
CA ASP A 482 4.84 -9.72 -16.63
C ASP A 482 3.66 -10.50 -17.23
N GLU A 483 3.02 -11.30 -16.36
CA GLU A 483 1.72 -11.90 -16.61
C GLU A 483 0.63 -10.85 -16.84
N LEU A 484 -0.30 -11.17 -17.74
CA LEU A 484 -1.49 -10.34 -17.99
C LEU A 484 -2.36 -10.36 -16.73
N LYS A 485 -2.92 -9.20 -16.40
CA LYS A 485 -3.85 -9.00 -15.29
C LYS A 485 -5.08 -8.27 -15.79
N LEU A 486 -6.22 -8.51 -15.16
CA LEU A 486 -7.47 -7.82 -15.47
C LEU A 486 -7.75 -6.73 -14.44
N ALA A 487 -8.31 -5.61 -14.89
CA ALA A 487 -8.85 -4.59 -14.00
C ALA A 487 -10.07 -3.91 -14.64
N LEU A 488 -11.00 -3.43 -13.80
CA LEU A 488 -12.13 -2.61 -14.22
C LEU A 488 -11.72 -1.15 -14.12
N CYS A 489 -11.76 -0.40 -15.22
CA CYS A 489 -11.48 1.03 -15.19
C CYS A 489 -12.63 1.78 -14.53
N SER A 490 -12.33 2.45 -13.42
CA SER A 490 -13.28 3.24 -12.63
C SER A 490 -13.09 4.75 -12.83
N GLY A 491 -11.97 5.17 -13.40
CA GLY A 491 -11.67 6.58 -13.69
C GLY A 491 -10.37 6.73 -14.49
N PHE A 492 -9.95 7.96 -14.74
CA PHE A 492 -8.69 8.27 -15.42
C PHE A 492 -8.11 9.59 -14.92
N TYR A 493 -6.81 9.72 -15.09
CA TYR A 493 -6.04 10.93 -14.81
C TYR A 493 -5.53 11.49 -16.14
N SER A 494 -6.04 12.66 -16.53
CA SER A 494 -5.66 13.35 -17.76
C SER A 494 -4.17 13.68 -17.82
N LYS A 495 -3.54 14.04 -16.70
CA LYS A 495 -2.15 14.52 -16.67
C LYS A 495 -1.10 13.42 -16.87
N THR A 496 -1.25 12.28 -16.19
CA THR A 496 -0.33 11.13 -16.30
C THR A 496 -0.75 10.14 -17.38
N LYS A 497 -1.82 10.44 -18.12
CA LYS A 497 -2.43 9.56 -19.14
C LYS A 497 -2.64 8.14 -18.63
N SER A 498 -3.12 8.04 -17.39
CA SER A 498 -3.28 6.77 -16.69
C SER A 498 -4.72 6.56 -16.25
N LEU A 499 -5.19 5.34 -16.35
CA LEU A 499 -6.48 4.90 -15.85
C LEU A 499 -6.37 4.55 -14.37
N THR A 500 -7.40 4.91 -13.61
CA THR A 500 -7.68 4.37 -12.28
C THR A 500 -8.51 3.13 -12.47
N CYS A 501 -8.00 1.99 -12.03
CA CYS A 501 -8.66 0.71 -12.21
C CYS A 501 -8.76 -0.04 -10.90
N ARG A 502 -9.83 -0.82 -10.73
CA ARG A 502 -10.00 -1.73 -9.60
C ARG A 502 -9.69 -3.15 -10.05
N THR A 503 -8.71 -3.78 -9.42
CA THR A 503 -8.37 -5.19 -9.65
C THR A 503 -9.46 -6.09 -9.08
N PRO A 504 -9.72 -7.29 -9.63
CA PRO A 504 -10.70 -8.27 -9.12
C PRO A 504 -10.57 -8.63 -7.64
N LYS A 505 -9.44 -8.32 -6.99
CA LYS A 505 -9.22 -8.46 -5.54
C LYS A 505 -9.68 -7.25 -4.72
N GLY A 506 -10.33 -6.27 -5.35
CA GLY A 506 -10.82 -5.05 -4.73
C GLY A 506 -9.80 -3.91 -4.62
N LYS A 507 -8.51 -4.15 -4.92
CA LYS A 507 -7.44 -3.14 -4.83
C LYS A 507 -7.51 -2.16 -6.00
N THR A 508 -7.49 -0.87 -5.70
CA THR A 508 -7.34 0.22 -6.68
C THR A 508 -5.89 0.34 -7.12
N ILE A 509 -5.68 0.46 -8.43
CA ILE A 509 -4.38 0.58 -9.08
C ILE A 509 -4.43 1.67 -10.14
N ARG A 510 -3.25 2.19 -10.49
CA ARG A 510 -3.06 3.16 -11.57
C ARG A 510 -2.29 2.47 -12.70
N ILE A 511 -2.82 2.54 -13.92
CA ILE A 511 -2.22 1.92 -15.11
C ILE A 511 -2.13 2.95 -16.23
N SER A 512 -1.01 3.06 -16.93
CA SER A 512 -0.91 3.91 -18.13
C SER A 512 -1.66 3.26 -19.30
N LEU A 513 -2.03 4.05 -20.31
CA LEU A 513 -2.61 3.49 -21.55
C LEU A 513 -1.68 2.49 -22.26
N GLU A 514 -0.36 2.67 -22.13
CA GLU A 514 0.67 1.81 -22.72
C GLU A 514 0.72 0.43 -22.03
N GLN A 515 0.34 0.38 -20.76
CA GLN A 515 0.22 -0.86 -19.99
C GLN A 515 -1.03 -1.66 -20.37
N VAL A 516 -2.02 -1.04 -21.03
CA VAL A 516 -3.25 -1.72 -21.49
C VAL A 516 -2.97 -2.50 -22.77
N CYS A 517 -3.04 -3.83 -22.68
CA CYS A 517 -2.83 -4.73 -23.80
C CYS A 517 -4.11 -4.96 -24.61
N GLU A 518 -5.27 -5.05 -23.96
CA GLU A 518 -6.56 -5.27 -24.62
C GLU A 518 -7.74 -4.71 -23.83
N THR A 519 -8.84 -4.36 -24.50
CA THR A 519 -10.10 -3.95 -23.85
C THR A 519 -11.20 -4.96 -24.15
N LEU A 520 -11.79 -5.54 -23.11
CA LEU A 520 -12.73 -6.65 -23.21
C LEU A 520 -14.19 -6.23 -23.25
N GLY A 521 -14.49 -4.93 -23.16
CA GLY A 521 -15.84 -4.38 -23.19
C GLY A 521 -16.32 -3.85 -21.83
N ALA A 522 -17.51 -3.24 -21.84
CA ALA A 522 -18.10 -2.65 -20.65
C ALA A 522 -18.55 -3.72 -19.64
N TRP A 523 -18.43 -3.41 -18.35
CA TRP A 523 -18.95 -4.26 -17.27
C TRP A 523 -19.92 -3.46 -16.40
N ASN A 524 -21.16 -3.95 -16.32
CA ASN A 524 -22.26 -3.29 -15.61
C ASN A 524 -22.90 -4.15 -14.51
N ARG A 525 -22.26 -5.26 -14.14
CA ARG A 525 -22.75 -6.19 -13.10
C ARG A 525 -21.94 -6.07 -11.80
N SER A 526 -22.30 -6.86 -10.80
CA SER A 526 -21.64 -6.84 -9.50
C SER A 526 -20.14 -7.16 -9.59
N PHE A 527 -19.37 -6.66 -8.63
CA PHE A 527 -17.93 -6.90 -8.56
C PHE A 527 -17.60 -8.35 -8.15
N ASP A 528 -18.48 -8.98 -7.37
CA ASP A 528 -18.32 -10.36 -6.91
C ASP A 528 -18.47 -11.37 -8.06
N GLU A 529 -19.41 -11.13 -8.98
CA GLU A 529 -19.53 -11.90 -10.23
C GLU A 529 -18.26 -11.78 -11.08
N LEU A 530 -17.71 -10.57 -11.21
CA LEU A 530 -16.46 -10.34 -11.94
C LEU A 530 -15.31 -11.15 -11.34
N GLN A 531 -15.18 -11.16 -10.00
CA GLN A 531 -14.14 -11.90 -9.31
C GLN A 531 -14.25 -13.42 -9.57
N GLY A 532 -15.47 -13.97 -9.52
CA GLY A 532 -15.72 -15.38 -9.80
C GLY A 532 -15.32 -15.78 -11.23
N THR A 533 -15.80 -15.03 -12.22
CA THR A 533 -15.50 -15.25 -13.65
C THR A 533 -14.01 -15.12 -13.96
N VAL A 534 -13.35 -14.09 -13.43
CA VAL A 534 -11.90 -13.88 -13.66
C VAL A 534 -11.09 -15.02 -13.07
N ARG A 535 -11.41 -15.44 -11.84
CA ARG A 535 -10.70 -16.54 -11.19
C ARG A 535 -10.83 -17.84 -11.98
N ALA A 536 -11.99 -18.13 -12.55
CA ALA A 536 -12.20 -19.34 -13.34
C ALA A 536 -11.26 -19.40 -14.57
N VAL A 537 -11.11 -18.31 -15.31
CA VAL A 537 -10.29 -18.28 -16.53
C VAL A 537 -8.79 -18.19 -16.24
N PHE A 538 -8.39 -17.36 -15.26
CA PHE A 538 -6.98 -17.20 -14.89
C PHE A 538 -6.41 -18.38 -14.07
N ASP A 539 -7.27 -19.19 -13.45
CA ASP A 539 -6.85 -20.47 -12.87
C ASP A 539 -6.72 -21.57 -13.94
N PHE A 540 -7.61 -21.59 -14.95
CA PHE A 540 -7.56 -22.56 -16.05
C PHE A 540 -8.36 -22.11 -17.30
N SER A 541 -7.66 -21.65 -18.34
CA SER A 541 -8.27 -21.05 -19.53
C SER A 541 -8.67 -22.07 -20.61
N ARG A 542 -8.07 -23.26 -20.61
CA ARG A 542 -8.24 -24.28 -21.66
C ARG A 542 -9.68 -24.72 -21.97
N PRO A 543 -10.58 -24.93 -20.98
CA PRO A 543 -11.97 -25.32 -21.26
C PRO A 543 -12.73 -24.25 -22.05
N PHE A 544 -12.41 -22.98 -21.81
CA PHE A 544 -13.02 -21.84 -22.51
C PHE A 544 -12.45 -21.70 -23.92
N LEU A 545 -11.14 -21.92 -24.10
CA LEU A 545 -10.47 -21.89 -25.40
C LEU A 545 -10.98 -22.98 -26.37
N LYS A 546 -11.31 -24.17 -25.86
CA LYS A 546 -11.89 -25.26 -26.68
C LYS A 546 -13.28 -24.93 -27.23
N LYS A 547 -14.02 -24.02 -26.59
CA LYS A 547 -15.35 -23.58 -27.04
C LYS A 547 -15.30 -22.51 -28.14
N ILE A 548 -14.10 -22.00 -28.46
CA ILE A 548 -13.91 -20.99 -29.49
C ILE A 548 -13.86 -21.67 -30.86
N ALA A 549 -14.65 -21.19 -31.81
CA ALA A 549 -14.72 -21.72 -33.17
C ALA A 549 -13.57 -21.19 -34.04
N TRP A 550 -12.32 -21.58 -33.73
CA TRP A 550 -11.11 -21.11 -34.41
C TRP A 550 -11.14 -21.28 -35.94
N GLN A 551 -11.78 -22.36 -36.42
CA GLN A 551 -11.96 -22.67 -37.84
C GLN A 551 -12.75 -21.61 -38.63
N LYS A 552 -13.51 -20.74 -37.95
CA LYS A 552 -14.28 -19.67 -38.59
C LYS A 552 -13.47 -18.39 -38.82
N LEU A 553 -12.26 -18.30 -38.25
CA LEU A 553 -11.41 -17.12 -38.40
C LEU A 553 -10.83 -17.04 -39.80
N LYS A 554 -10.98 -15.87 -40.43
CA LYS A 554 -10.40 -15.59 -41.74
C LYS A 554 -8.96 -15.10 -41.60
N GLN A 555 -8.16 -15.32 -42.64
CA GLN A 555 -6.85 -14.67 -42.76
C GLN A 555 -7.03 -13.18 -43.04
N GLY A 556 -6.14 -12.36 -42.48
CA GLY A 556 -6.17 -10.90 -42.64
C GLY A 556 -5.95 -10.15 -41.34
N ARG A 557 -6.27 -8.85 -41.37
CA ARG A 557 -6.07 -7.94 -40.24
C ARG A 557 -7.39 -7.62 -39.57
N PHE A 558 -7.53 -7.95 -38.29
CA PHE A 558 -8.77 -7.77 -37.54
C PHE A 558 -8.50 -7.23 -36.13
N GLY A 559 -9.42 -6.43 -35.59
CA GLY A 559 -9.44 -6.04 -34.18
C GLY A 559 -10.16 -7.07 -33.32
N PHE A 560 -10.00 -6.97 -31.99
CA PHE A 560 -10.56 -7.91 -31.02
C PHE A 560 -12.06 -8.20 -31.22
N GLU A 561 -12.92 -7.17 -31.32
CA GLU A 561 -14.36 -7.37 -31.49
C GLU A 561 -14.72 -8.10 -32.80
N SER A 562 -13.98 -7.84 -33.88
CA SER A 562 -14.21 -8.52 -35.17
C SER A 562 -13.82 -9.99 -35.10
N ILE A 563 -12.77 -10.32 -34.35
CA ILE A 563 -12.35 -11.71 -34.12
C ILE A 563 -13.38 -12.40 -33.23
N ALA A 564 -13.76 -11.76 -32.13
CA ALA A 564 -14.77 -12.25 -31.20
C ALA A 564 -16.10 -12.55 -31.91
N ALA A 565 -16.56 -11.68 -32.81
CA ALA A 565 -17.78 -11.88 -33.61
C ALA A 565 -17.71 -13.07 -34.59
N GLN A 566 -16.50 -13.46 -35.03
CA GLN A 566 -16.33 -14.59 -35.94
C GLN A 566 -16.28 -15.94 -35.22
N CYS A 567 -15.67 -15.97 -34.02
CA CYS A 567 -15.32 -17.23 -33.35
C CYS A 567 -16.04 -17.50 -32.03
N LEU A 568 -16.68 -16.51 -31.41
CA LEU A 568 -17.49 -16.71 -30.18
C LEU A 568 -18.96 -16.91 -30.55
N THR A 569 -19.61 -17.90 -29.94
CA THR A 569 -21.04 -18.19 -30.15
C THR A 569 -21.94 -17.58 -29.08
N GLU A 570 -21.51 -17.60 -27.82
CA GLU A 570 -22.29 -17.13 -26.65
C GLU A 570 -21.80 -15.79 -26.11
N HIS A 571 -20.63 -15.33 -26.55
CA HIS A 571 -20.00 -14.07 -26.13
C HIS A 571 -19.89 -13.89 -24.60
N THR A 572 -19.74 -14.99 -23.86
CA THR A 572 -19.59 -14.91 -22.39
C THR A 572 -18.30 -14.20 -22.02
N LEU A 573 -18.27 -13.59 -20.83
CA LEU A 573 -17.07 -12.88 -20.37
C LEU A 573 -15.88 -13.84 -20.25
N GLU A 574 -16.10 -15.08 -19.83
CA GLU A 574 -15.09 -16.11 -19.74
C GLU A 574 -14.44 -16.39 -21.11
N GLN A 575 -15.26 -16.51 -22.16
CA GLN A 575 -14.80 -16.73 -23.53
C GLN A 575 -14.05 -15.51 -24.08
N ARG A 576 -14.51 -14.29 -23.77
CA ARG A 576 -13.84 -13.05 -24.17
C ARG A 576 -12.47 -12.91 -23.50
N ILE A 577 -12.37 -13.20 -22.20
CA ILE A 577 -11.08 -13.20 -21.48
C ILE A 577 -10.16 -14.27 -22.08
N ALA A 578 -10.64 -15.50 -22.27
CA ALA A 578 -9.83 -16.59 -22.83
C ALA A 578 -9.32 -16.28 -24.25
N LEU A 579 -10.20 -15.74 -25.12
CA LEU A 579 -9.82 -15.29 -26.45
C LEU A 579 -8.74 -14.21 -26.40
N ALA A 580 -8.86 -13.23 -25.50
CA ALA A 580 -7.86 -12.17 -25.36
C ALA A 580 -6.50 -12.72 -24.88
N LEU A 581 -6.48 -13.65 -23.92
CA LEU A 581 -5.25 -14.32 -23.49
C LEU A 581 -4.59 -15.07 -24.66
N ALA A 582 -5.39 -15.73 -25.50
CA ALA A 582 -4.88 -16.44 -26.68
C ALA A 582 -4.28 -15.49 -27.73
N LEU A 583 -4.99 -14.41 -28.06
CA LEU A 583 -4.53 -13.45 -29.05
C LEU A 583 -3.28 -12.68 -28.57
N GLN A 584 -3.17 -12.38 -27.28
CA GLN A 584 -2.00 -11.72 -26.71
C GLN A 584 -0.75 -12.62 -26.67
N SER A 585 -0.91 -13.94 -26.79
CA SER A 585 0.21 -14.90 -26.89
C SER A 585 0.82 -15.01 -28.29
N LEU A 586 0.23 -14.36 -29.30
CA LEU A 586 0.80 -14.28 -30.64
C LEU A 586 2.12 -13.49 -30.64
N PRO A 587 3.03 -13.78 -31.60
CA PRO A 587 4.27 -13.02 -31.78
C PRO A 587 4.01 -11.52 -31.94
N ASP A 588 4.91 -10.68 -31.43
CA ASP A 588 4.76 -9.22 -31.51
C ASP A 588 4.73 -8.70 -32.96
N THR A 589 5.34 -9.41 -33.91
CA THR A 589 5.25 -9.12 -35.35
C THR A 589 3.81 -9.19 -35.91
N CYS A 590 2.93 -9.92 -35.23
CA CYS A 590 1.53 -10.11 -35.62
C CYS A 590 0.58 -9.14 -34.90
N LYS A 591 1.08 -8.33 -33.95
CA LYS A 591 0.28 -7.40 -33.15
C LYS A 591 0.66 -5.97 -33.50
N THR A 592 -0.32 -5.15 -33.82
CA THR A 592 -0.11 -3.69 -33.95
C THR A 592 -1.02 -2.96 -32.99
N ALA A 593 -0.44 -2.21 -32.05
CA ALA A 593 -1.18 -1.34 -31.17
C ALA A 593 -1.78 -0.17 -31.97
N ALA A 594 -3.09 0.02 -31.88
CA ALA A 594 -3.80 1.14 -32.49
C ALA A 594 -4.83 1.70 -31.51
N LYS A 595 -4.64 2.93 -31.04
CA LYS A 595 -5.62 3.69 -30.21
C LYS A 595 -6.18 2.90 -29.00
N GLY A 596 -5.30 2.22 -28.25
CA GLY A 596 -5.71 1.46 -27.05
C GLY A 596 -6.52 0.19 -27.35
N ALA A 597 -6.40 -0.35 -28.56
CA ALA A 597 -6.86 -1.68 -28.95
C ALA A 597 -5.78 -2.36 -29.82
N THR A 598 -5.71 -3.68 -29.79
CA THR A 598 -4.72 -4.43 -30.58
C THR A 598 -5.35 -4.92 -31.87
N ASN A 599 -4.70 -4.64 -33.01
CA ASN A 599 -5.02 -5.29 -34.28
C ASN A 599 -4.11 -6.50 -34.46
N TYR A 600 -4.70 -7.62 -34.85
CA TYR A 600 -4.03 -8.89 -35.05
C TYR A 600 -3.96 -9.21 -36.54
N GLN A 601 -2.75 -9.48 -37.03
CA GLN A 601 -2.50 -10.03 -38.35
C GLN A 601 -2.52 -11.56 -38.23
N LEU A 602 -3.54 -12.19 -38.82
CA LEU A 602 -3.73 -13.64 -38.77
C LEU A 602 -3.33 -14.23 -40.13
N ASP A 603 -2.22 -14.95 -40.16
CA ASP A 603 -1.79 -15.78 -41.28
C ASP A 603 -2.18 -17.25 -41.06
N ALA A 604 -1.97 -18.09 -42.07
CA ALA A 604 -2.31 -19.51 -42.01
C ALA A 604 -1.59 -20.25 -40.87
N GLU A 605 -0.31 -19.92 -40.62
CA GLU A 605 0.51 -20.57 -39.60
C GLU A 605 0.01 -20.24 -38.18
N ASN A 606 -0.21 -18.97 -37.87
CA ASN A 606 -0.69 -18.56 -36.55
C ASN A 606 -2.14 -18.98 -36.29
N LEU A 607 -2.99 -19.05 -37.32
CA LEU A 607 -4.33 -19.64 -37.22
C LEU A 607 -4.27 -21.12 -36.86
N GLN A 608 -3.35 -21.87 -37.46
CA GLN A 608 -3.14 -23.27 -37.14
C GLN A 608 -2.65 -23.44 -35.69
N ARG A 609 -1.70 -22.60 -35.25
CA ARG A 609 -1.19 -22.61 -33.87
C ARG A 609 -2.25 -22.24 -32.83
N LEU A 610 -3.13 -21.27 -33.13
CA LEU A 610 -4.29 -20.93 -32.29
C LEU A 610 -5.29 -22.08 -32.24
N THR A 611 -5.58 -22.72 -33.38
CA THR A 611 -6.51 -23.85 -33.47
C THR A 611 -6.01 -25.06 -32.68
N ASN A 612 -4.70 -25.32 -32.73
CA ASN A 612 -4.07 -26.41 -31.99
C ASN A 612 -3.73 -26.06 -30.53
N LEU A 613 -3.90 -24.80 -30.12
CA LEU A 613 -3.51 -24.26 -28.80
C LEU A 613 -2.02 -24.49 -28.47
N GLU A 614 -1.16 -24.32 -29.47
CA GLU A 614 0.31 -24.50 -29.37
C GLU A 614 1.04 -23.24 -28.91
N LEU A 615 0.33 -22.15 -28.69
CA LEU A 615 0.89 -20.89 -28.19
C LEU A 615 1.06 -20.92 -26.65
N PRO A 616 2.02 -20.16 -26.10
CA PRO A 616 2.23 -20.05 -24.66
C PRO A 616 1.15 -19.17 -24.00
N ILE A 617 -0.09 -19.64 -24.03
CA ILE A 617 -1.25 -18.91 -23.50
C ILE A 617 -1.26 -19.01 -21.97
N GLN A 618 -1.47 -17.88 -21.29
CA GLN A 618 -1.54 -17.84 -19.83
C GLN A 618 -2.70 -18.72 -19.31
N ALA A 619 -2.49 -19.35 -18.16
CA ALA A 619 -3.44 -20.26 -17.51
C ALA A 619 -3.85 -21.49 -18.36
N MET A 620 -3.05 -21.88 -19.36
CA MET A 620 -3.28 -23.12 -20.12
C MET A 620 -3.15 -24.39 -19.29
N LYS A 621 -2.35 -24.33 -18.23
CA LYS A 621 -2.21 -25.36 -17.22
C LYS A 621 -2.93 -24.90 -15.96
N MET A 622 -3.67 -25.80 -15.31
CA MET A 622 -4.25 -25.54 -14.00
C MET A 622 -3.15 -25.23 -12.98
N ASN A 623 -3.45 -24.49 -11.91
CA ASN A 623 -2.54 -24.42 -10.76
C ASN A 623 -2.20 -25.83 -10.25
N ALA A 624 -0.93 -26.09 -9.92
CA ALA A 624 -0.42 -27.41 -9.52
C ALA A 624 -1.25 -28.06 -8.39
N THR A 625 -1.67 -27.30 -7.38
CA THR A 625 -2.49 -27.81 -6.27
C THR A 625 -3.84 -28.32 -6.75
N LYS A 626 -4.57 -27.50 -7.52
CA LYS A 626 -5.87 -27.90 -8.10
C LYS A 626 -5.74 -29.06 -9.09
N ALA A 627 -4.65 -29.09 -9.86
CA ALA A 627 -4.38 -30.17 -10.80
C ALA A 627 -4.17 -31.49 -10.05
N MET A 628 -3.37 -31.50 -8.98
CA MET A 628 -3.19 -32.66 -8.12
C MET A 628 -4.49 -33.11 -7.45
N ASP A 629 -5.33 -32.18 -6.99
CA ASP A 629 -6.64 -32.53 -6.42
C ASP A 629 -7.56 -33.18 -7.47
N CYS A 630 -7.59 -32.65 -8.70
CA CYS A 630 -8.33 -33.25 -9.81
C CYS A 630 -7.85 -34.68 -10.12
N VAL A 631 -6.53 -34.88 -10.12
CA VAL A 631 -5.92 -36.22 -10.29
C VAL A 631 -6.31 -37.15 -9.15
N ARG A 632 -6.29 -36.69 -7.91
CA ARG A 632 -6.71 -37.50 -6.75
C ARG A 632 -8.17 -37.91 -6.87
N THR A 633 -9.05 -36.99 -7.23
CA THR A 633 -10.47 -37.29 -7.46
C THR A 633 -10.65 -38.29 -8.61
N LEU A 634 -9.93 -38.12 -9.71
CA LEU A 634 -10.00 -39.01 -10.87
C LEU A 634 -9.55 -40.44 -10.53
N LEU A 635 -8.54 -40.58 -9.67
CA LEU A 635 -7.93 -41.86 -9.31
C LEU A 635 -8.39 -42.36 -7.93
N THR A 636 -9.44 -41.77 -7.35
CA THR A 636 -9.93 -42.16 -6.01
C THR A 636 -10.37 -43.63 -5.95
N ASP A 637 -10.94 -44.15 -7.04
CA ASP A 637 -11.39 -45.54 -7.14
C ASP A 637 -10.29 -46.51 -7.58
N ASN A 638 -9.09 -46.01 -7.91
CA ASN A 638 -7.97 -46.86 -8.32
C ASN A 638 -7.23 -47.39 -7.09
N ARG A 639 -7.43 -48.68 -6.80
CA ARG A 639 -6.88 -49.37 -5.61
C ARG A 639 -5.35 -49.33 -5.49
N HIS A 640 -4.65 -49.14 -6.61
CA HIS A 640 -3.20 -49.15 -6.69
C HIS A 640 -2.59 -47.74 -6.65
N PHE A 641 -3.41 -46.69 -6.81
CA PHE A 641 -2.95 -45.31 -6.76
C PHE A 641 -2.65 -44.88 -5.32
N ILE A 642 -1.44 -44.38 -5.07
CA ILE A 642 -1.00 -43.94 -3.73
C ILE A 642 -1.17 -42.43 -3.59
N ARG A 643 -0.52 -41.69 -4.48
CA ARG A 643 -0.44 -40.23 -4.42
C ARG A 643 0.03 -39.66 -5.75
N CYS A 644 -0.12 -38.36 -5.89
CA CYS A 644 0.49 -37.57 -6.97
C CYS A 644 1.32 -36.44 -6.37
N GLY A 645 2.38 -36.04 -7.06
CA GLY A 645 3.24 -34.89 -6.74
C GLY A 645 3.46 -34.04 -7.99
N ALA A 646 3.70 -32.74 -7.81
CA ALA A 646 4.11 -31.86 -8.91
C ALA A 646 5.61 -31.61 -8.79
N ASP A 647 6.36 -31.97 -9.82
CA ASP A 647 7.82 -31.96 -9.85
C ASP A 647 8.35 -30.96 -10.88
N ASP A 648 9.60 -30.55 -10.71
CA ASP A 648 10.30 -29.59 -11.56
C ASP A 648 9.58 -28.24 -11.78
N LEU A 649 8.81 -27.80 -10.78
CA LEU A 649 8.08 -26.53 -10.77
C LEU A 649 9.02 -25.35 -11.03
N GLY A 650 8.62 -24.46 -11.94
CA GLY A 650 9.42 -23.31 -12.38
C GLY A 650 10.47 -23.64 -13.45
N THR A 651 10.55 -24.88 -13.93
CA THR A 651 11.35 -25.26 -15.10
C THR A 651 10.46 -25.41 -16.34
N GLY A 652 11.04 -25.43 -17.54
CA GLY A 652 10.27 -25.71 -18.77
C GLY A 652 9.69 -27.14 -18.87
N GLN A 653 9.96 -28.00 -17.89
CA GLN A 653 9.67 -29.45 -17.90
C GLN A 653 8.74 -29.89 -16.75
N GLU A 654 7.94 -28.97 -16.20
CA GLU A 654 7.02 -29.28 -15.09
C GLU A 654 6.02 -30.37 -15.46
N HIS A 655 5.89 -31.35 -14.57
CA HIS A 655 4.99 -32.49 -14.74
C HIS A 655 4.41 -32.93 -13.38
N ILE A 656 3.33 -33.71 -13.42
CA ILE A 656 2.79 -34.38 -12.25
C ILE A 656 3.26 -35.83 -12.28
N THR A 657 3.93 -36.25 -11.21
CA THR A 657 4.33 -37.64 -10.99
C THR A 657 3.25 -38.41 -10.27
N LEU A 658 2.78 -39.50 -10.88
CA LEU A 658 1.84 -40.43 -10.26
C LEU A 658 2.60 -41.59 -9.60
N TYR A 659 2.22 -41.91 -8.37
CA TYR A 659 2.80 -43.00 -7.60
C TYR A 659 1.77 -44.11 -7.45
N PHE A 660 2.13 -45.30 -7.91
CA PHE A 660 1.38 -46.53 -7.72
C PHE A 660 2.17 -47.48 -6.81
N ASP A 661 1.48 -48.40 -6.16
CA ASP A 661 2.10 -49.46 -5.33
C ASP A 661 2.98 -50.40 -6.16
N PHE A 662 2.51 -50.78 -7.35
CA PHE A 662 3.21 -51.63 -8.32
C PHE A 662 3.10 -51.05 -9.73
N PRO A 663 4.02 -50.18 -10.16
CA PRO A 663 3.93 -49.50 -11.45
C PRO A 663 3.85 -50.47 -12.64
N SER A 664 4.48 -51.64 -12.55
CA SER A 664 4.54 -52.67 -13.60
C SER A 664 3.18 -53.33 -13.93
N THR A 665 2.16 -53.17 -13.08
CA THR A 665 0.81 -53.72 -13.33
C THR A 665 -0.03 -52.83 -14.25
N LEU A 666 0.34 -51.55 -14.41
CA LEU A 666 -0.26 -50.66 -15.39
C LEU A 666 0.42 -50.87 -16.74
N ASP A 667 -0.31 -51.49 -17.67
CA ASP A 667 0.14 -51.64 -19.04
C ASP A 667 0.30 -50.29 -19.76
N ALA A 668 1.03 -50.32 -20.89
CA ALA A 668 1.33 -49.12 -21.66
C ALA A 668 0.06 -48.43 -22.21
N GLU A 669 -1.03 -49.18 -22.42
CA GLU A 669 -2.28 -48.65 -22.94
C GLU A 669 -3.04 -47.85 -21.86
N ALA A 670 -3.13 -48.37 -20.64
CA ALA A 670 -3.72 -47.71 -19.49
C ALA A 670 -2.94 -46.45 -19.09
N ARG A 671 -1.60 -46.51 -19.08
CA ARG A 671 -0.75 -45.33 -18.83
C ARG A 671 -1.00 -44.22 -19.85
N ASN A 672 -1.03 -44.56 -21.14
CA ASN A 672 -1.31 -43.61 -22.22
C ASN A 672 -2.72 -43.00 -22.13
N ALA A 673 -3.72 -43.80 -21.75
CA ALA A 673 -5.09 -43.32 -21.57
C ALA A 673 -5.20 -42.33 -20.40
N LEU A 674 -4.55 -42.62 -19.27
CA LEU A 674 -4.49 -41.73 -18.10
C LEU A 674 -3.73 -40.44 -18.41
N GLU A 675 -2.58 -40.53 -19.08
CA GLU A 675 -1.81 -39.35 -19.49
C GLU A 675 -2.65 -38.44 -20.38
N LYS A 676 -3.29 -38.99 -21.43
CA LYS A 676 -4.14 -38.20 -22.34
C LYS A 676 -5.30 -37.54 -21.62
N ARG A 677 -5.97 -38.27 -20.71
CA ARG A 677 -7.13 -37.76 -19.97
C ARG A 677 -6.72 -36.67 -18.99
N ILE A 678 -5.71 -36.90 -18.16
CA ILE A 678 -5.24 -35.92 -17.18
C ILE A 678 -4.66 -34.69 -17.87
N LYS A 679 -3.90 -34.88 -18.96
CA LYS A 679 -3.40 -33.76 -19.77
C LYS A 679 -4.55 -32.97 -20.40
N ALA A 680 -5.65 -33.61 -20.79
CA ALA A 680 -6.82 -32.92 -21.32
C ALA A 680 -7.57 -32.11 -20.25
N ASP A 681 -7.69 -32.67 -19.05
CA ASP A 681 -8.49 -32.09 -17.94
C ASP A 681 -7.71 -31.04 -17.14
N THR A 682 -6.39 -31.15 -17.04
CA THR A 682 -5.55 -30.27 -16.19
C THR A 682 -4.50 -29.47 -16.95
N GLY A 683 -4.13 -29.89 -18.16
CA GLY A 683 -3.02 -29.29 -18.93
C GLY A 683 -1.61 -29.74 -18.52
N TRP A 684 -1.48 -30.58 -17.48
CA TRP A 684 -0.18 -31.07 -17.00
C TRP A 684 0.31 -32.29 -17.79
N ALA A 685 1.62 -32.34 -18.03
CA ALA A 685 2.28 -33.57 -18.46
C ALA A 685 2.37 -34.54 -17.27
N ILE A 686 2.27 -35.84 -17.54
CA ILE A 686 2.27 -36.87 -16.51
C ILE A 686 3.50 -37.75 -16.66
N VAL A 687 4.16 -38.01 -15.53
CA VAL A 687 5.20 -39.03 -15.41
C VAL A 687 4.71 -40.06 -14.40
N PHE A 688 5.04 -41.33 -14.63
CA PHE A 688 4.76 -42.40 -13.69
C PHE A 688 6.03 -42.70 -12.94
N SER A 689 5.96 -42.72 -11.61
CA SER A 689 7.10 -43.14 -10.81
C SER A 689 7.30 -44.64 -10.93
N ASP A 690 8.55 -45.06 -11.14
CA ASP A 690 8.94 -46.47 -11.08
C ASP A 690 9.17 -46.95 -9.63
N SER A 691 8.88 -46.12 -8.62
CA SER A 691 9.03 -46.50 -7.22
C SER A 691 8.04 -47.60 -6.84
N VAL A 692 8.55 -48.70 -6.29
CA VAL A 692 7.74 -49.82 -5.81
C VAL A 692 7.61 -49.77 -4.30
N ARG A 693 6.42 -50.02 -3.76
CA ARG A 693 6.20 -50.19 -2.31
C ARG A 693 6.65 -51.58 -1.88
N VAL A 694 7.95 -51.70 -1.60
CA VAL A 694 8.61 -52.94 -1.16
C VAL A 694 7.94 -53.50 0.12
N ASP A 695 7.40 -52.65 0.98
CA ASP A 695 6.66 -53.03 2.18
C ASP A 695 5.32 -53.72 1.85
N LEU A 696 4.57 -53.22 0.87
CA LEU A 696 3.33 -53.88 0.41
C LEU A 696 3.64 -55.18 -0.34
N LEU A 697 4.71 -55.20 -1.14
CA LEU A 697 5.23 -56.41 -1.76
C LEU A 697 5.58 -57.46 -0.70
N GLN A 698 6.30 -57.05 0.36
CA GLN A 698 6.70 -57.90 1.46
C GLN A 698 5.49 -58.45 2.21
N ASN A 699 4.51 -57.59 2.53
CA ASN A 699 3.27 -58.01 3.20
C ASN A 699 2.51 -59.02 2.34
N ARG A 700 2.41 -58.80 1.03
CA ARG A 700 1.72 -59.73 0.13
C ARG A 700 2.44 -61.06 -0.01
N ILE A 701 3.78 -61.04 -0.10
CA ILE A 701 4.62 -62.24 -0.08
C ILE A 701 4.43 -63.00 1.25
N ASN A 702 4.37 -62.28 2.36
CA ASN A 702 4.16 -62.84 3.69
C ASN A 702 2.74 -63.43 3.86
N GLU A 703 1.71 -62.81 3.28
CA GLU A 703 0.34 -63.34 3.24
C GLU A 703 0.24 -64.63 2.40
N LEU A 704 0.85 -64.63 1.22
CA LEU A 704 0.83 -65.76 0.29
C LEU A 704 1.65 -66.97 0.78
N LEU A 705 2.73 -66.71 1.52
CA LEU A 705 3.64 -67.74 2.03
C LEU A 705 3.49 -68.05 3.52
N GLY A 706 2.70 -67.27 4.26
CA GLY A 706 2.47 -67.44 5.70
C GLY A 706 3.72 -67.24 6.59
N THR A 707 4.71 -66.47 6.15
CA THR A 707 6.00 -66.28 6.88
C THR A 707 6.26 -64.81 7.21
N SER A 708 6.97 -64.53 8.31
CA SER A 708 7.22 -63.16 8.83
C SER A 708 8.63 -62.61 8.55
N GLY A 709 9.39 -63.25 7.64
CA GLY A 709 10.79 -62.89 7.34
C GLY A 709 10.91 -61.76 6.32
N SER A 710 12.05 -61.07 6.29
CA SER A 710 12.38 -60.05 5.26
C SER A 710 12.83 -60.70 3.95
N SER A 711 12.14 -60.43 2.85
CA SER A 711 12.52 -60.86 1.50
C SER A 711 13.55 -59.88 0.92
N SER A 712 14.48 -60.39 0.13
CA SER A 712 15.46 -59.57 -0.61
C SER A 712 14.84 -59.16 -1.94
N VAL A 713 14.53 -57.88 -2.14
CA VAL A 713 13.87 -57.38 -3.35
C VAL A 713 14.89 -56.71 -4.27
N TYR A 714 14.96 -57.20 -5.51
CA TYR A 714 15.80 -56.69 -6.60
C TYR A 714 14.89 -55.96 -7.60
N LEU A 715 14.94 -54.63 -7.56
CA LEU A 715 14.04 -53.75 -8.33
C LEU A 715 14.40 -53.72 -9.82
N ASP A 716 15.67 -53.89 -10.14
CA ASP A 716 16.28 -53.92 -11.47
C ASP A 716 15.87 -55.15 -12.30
N THR A 717 15.66 -56.29 -11.65
CA THR A 717 15.19 -57.53 -12.31
C THR A 717 13.72 -57.83 -12.03
N LEU A 718 13.03 -57.00 -11.25
CA LEU A 718 11.68 -57.25 -10.70
C LEU A 718 11.57 -58.64 -10.04
N THR A 719 12.60 -59.02 -9.27
CA THR A 719 12.63 -60.30 -8.54
C THR A 719 12.65 -60.09 -7.03
N ALA A 720 11.99 -60.97 -6.29
CA ALA A 720 12.02 -60.98 -4.83
C ALA A 720 12.46 -62.37 -4.33
N GLY A 721 13.60 -62.42 -3.66
CA GLY A 721 14.18 -63.63 -3.07
C GLY A 721 13.70 -63.84 -1.64
N VAL A 722 13.16 -65.03 -1.36
CA VAL A 722 12.68 -65.39 -0.01
C VAL A 722 13.58 -66.49 0.57
N PRO A 723 14.04 -66.38 1.83
CA PRO A 723 14.92 -67.35 2.45
C PRO A 723 14.17 -68.59 2.97
N ILE A 724 13.26 -69.15 2.17
CA ILE A 724 12.51 -70.38 2.49
C ILE A 724 12.67 -71.42 1.37
N LYS A 725 12.43 -72.69 1.70
CA LYS A 725 12.44 -73.79 0.74
C LYS A 725 11.20 -73.70 -0.16
N ARG A 726 11.36 -73.97 -1.47
CA ARG A 726 10.30 -73.88 -2.48
C ARG A 726 9.06 -74.70 -2.07
N PRO A 727 7.88 -74.07 -1.86
CA PRO A 727 6.64 -74.78 -1.54
C PRO A 727 6.10 -75.61 -2.72
N ASP A 728 5.29 -76.64 -2.45
CA ASP A 728 4.71 -77.51 -3.49
C ASP A 728 3.73 -76.76 -4.42
N ASN A 729 3.10 -75.69 -3.95
CA ASN A 729 2.20 -74.80 -4.72
C ASN A 729 2.92 -73.57 -5.32
N ALA A 730 4.26 -73.59 -5.43
CA ALA A 730 5.05 -72.44 -5.85
C ALA A 730 4.66 -71.86 -7.21
N GLU A 731 4.26 -72.68 -8.20
CA GLU A 731 3.91 -72.18 -9.53
C GLU A 731 2.63 -71.32 -9.54
N GLU A 732 1.64 -71.69 -8.75
CA GLU A 732 0.39 -70.95 -8.63
C GLU A 732 0.61 -69.63 -7.88
N LEU A 733 1.43 -69.67 -6.81
CA LEU A 733 1.85 -68.49 -6.05
C LEU A 733 2.69 -67.53 -6.90
N LEU A 734 3.61 -68.05 -7.72
CA LEU A 734 4.43 -67.27 -8.66
C LEU A 734 3.56 -66.55 -9.69
N LYS A 735 2.55 -67.24 -10.22
CA LYS A 735 1.64 -66.66 -11.21
C LYS A 735 0.72 -65.61 -10.59
N GLN A 736 0.21 -65.86 -9.38
CA GLN A 736 -0.64 -64.94 -8.65
C GLN A 736 0.11 -63.67 -8.23
N LEU A 737 1.30 -63.81 -7.65
CA LEU A 737 2.12 -62.67 -7.24
C LEU A 737 2.55 -61.83 -8.46
N LYS A 738 2.93 -62.49 -9.57
CA LYS A 738 3.31 -61.81 -10.80
C LYS A 738 2.13 -61.08 -11.46
N ALA A 739 0.91 -61.64 -11.38
CA ALA A 739 -0.29 -60.97 -11.87
C ALA A 739 -0.70 -59.77 -11.01
N GLU A 740 -0.55 -59.86 -9.68
CA GLU A 740 -0.97 -58.80 -8.75
C GLU A 740 0.07 -57.69 -8.56
N THR A 741 1.37 -57.98 -8.74
CA THR A 741 2.46 -57.04 -8.40
C THR A 741 3.51 -56.86 -9.50
N GLY A 742 3.52 -57.73 -10.52
CA GLY A 742 4.55 -57.75 -11.57
C GLY A 742 5.90 -58.34 -11.16
N PHE A 743 6.11 -58.70 -9.88
CA PHE A 743 7.36 -59.29 -9.38
C PHE A 743 7.38 -60.81 -9.50
N SER A 744 8.55 -61.37 -9.82
CA SER A 744 8.79 -62.82 -9.83
C SER A 744 9.49 -63.23 -8.53
N LEU A 745 9.11 -64.37 -7.95
CA LEU A 745 9.66 -64.82 -6.67
C LEU A 745 10.78 -65.85 -6.89
N THR A 746 11.87 -65.77 -6.12
CA THR A 746 12.96 -66.76 -6.14
C THR A 746 13.19 -67.33 -4.73
N PHE A 747 13.60 -68.60 -4.65
CA PHE A 747 13.81 -69.33 -3.39
C PHE A 747 15.29 -69.69 -3.22
N LYS A 748 15.76 -69.82 -1.98
CA LYS A 748 17.20 -69.86 -1.61
C LYS A 748 18.02 -71.07 -2.11
N ASP A 749 17.44 -72.00 -2.87
CA ASP A 749 18.10 -73.23 -3.32
C ASP A 749 18.42 -73.27 -4.84
N GLU A 750 18.58 -72.12 -5.50
CA GLU A 750 19.14 -72.05 -6.87
C GLU A 750 20.62 -71.62 -6.84
N PRO A 751 21.56 -72.42 -7.40
CA PRO A 751 22.99 -72.10 -7.39
C PRO A 751 23.38 -71.25 -8.61
N GLY A 752 24.03 -70.09 -8.41
CA GLY A 752 24.67 -69.36 -9.50
C GLY A 752 25.20 -67.95 -9.20
N GLU A 753 26.54 -67.84 -9.16
CA GLU A 753 27.41 -66.69 -9.47
C GLU A 753 27.53 -65.48 -8.51
N SER A 754 28.64 -65.51 -7.78
CA SER A 754 29.32 -64.38 -7.15
C SER A 754 30.30 -63.68 -8.11
N GLY A 755 30.25 -62.34 -8.24
CA GLY A 755 31.39 -61.61 -8.81
C GLY A 755 31.20 -60.13 -9.18
N VAL A 756 31.64 -59.25 -8.26
CA VAL A 756 32.36 -57.97 -8.49
C VAL A 756 31.58 -56.73 -8.96
N GLY A 757 31.61 -55.68 -8.12
CA GLY A 757 31.37 -54.29 -8.52
C GLY A 757 30.96 -53.36 -7.37
N ARG A 758 31.89 -53.00 -6.48
CA ARG A 758 31.66 -51.96 -5.45
C ARG A 758 31.77 -50.55 -6.05
N SER A 759 30.71 -49.75 -5.89
CA SER A 759 30.68 -48.27 -5.80
C SER A 759 29.26 -47.83 -5.36
N PRO A 760 29.07 -46.65 -4.74
CA PRO A 760 29.42 -46.28 -3.38
C PRO A 760 28.20 -46.23 -2.44
N SER A 761 28.47 -46.27 -1.14
CA SER A 761 27.58 -46.15 0.02
C SER A 761 26.32 -45.28 -0.15
N SER A 762 25.15 -45.88 0.09
CA SER A 762 23.94 -45.17 0.50
C SER A 762 24.10 -44.68 1.94
N VAL A 763 24.31 -43.38 2.13
CA VAL A 763 24.36 -42.75 3.46
C VAL A 763 22.92 -42.62 3.97
N GLN A 764 22.57 -43.36 5.02
CA GLN A 764 21.37 -43.09 5.82
C GLN A 764 21.48 -41.70 6.47
N PRO A 765 20.40 -40.91 6.58
CA PRO A 765 20.47 -39.59 7.19
C PRO A 765 20.74 -39.68 8.71
N ASP A 766 21.80 -39.01 9.17
CA ASP A 766 22.09 -38.83 10.60
C ASP A 766 20.96 -38.04 11.28
N PHE A 767 20.38 -38.61 12.33
CA PHE A 767 19.35 -37.96 13.14
C PHE A 767 19.92 -37.59 14.51
N TYR A 768 19.82 -36.31 14.86
CA TYR A 768 20.07 -35.81 16.20
C TYR A 768 18.82 -36.04 17.04
N ARG A 769 18.97 -36.70 18.19
CA ARG A 769 17.88 -37.02 19.12
C ARG A 769 18.32 -36.70 20.53
N SER A 770 17.48 -36.00 21.25
CA SER A 770 17.68 -35.87 22.70
C SER A 770 17.47 -37.22 23.38
N GLU A 771 18.32 -37.54 24.34
CA GLU A 771 18.16 -38.72 25.21
C GLU A 771 16.97 -38.55 26.18
N THR A 772 16.49 -37.32 26.39
CA THR A 772 15.39 -37.00 27.31
C THR A 772 14.08 -36.87 26.55
N VAL A 773 13.05 -37.60 26.97
CA VAL A 773 11.73 -37.59 26.32
C VAL A 773 11.02 -36.27 26.58
N SER A 774 10.66 -35.56 25.51
CA SER A 774 9.90 -34.30 25.55
C SER A 774 8.61 -34.44 24.74
N PRO A 775 7.50 -33.79 25.14
CA PRO A 775 6.26 -33.84 24.36
C PRO A 775 6.47 -33.26 22.96
N ARG A 776 5.99 -34.00 21.96
CA ARG A 776 6.06 -33.57 20.55
C ARG A 776 5.17 -32.35 20.33
N LEU A 777 5.76 -31.26 19.82
CA LEU A 777 5.03 -30.07 19.39
C LEU A 777 4.27 -30.30 18.07
N GLU A 778 3.21 -29.53 17.86
CA GLU A 778 2.49 -29.49 16.58
C GLU A 778 3.43 -28.96 15.48
N ASN A 779 3.26 -29.42 14.23
CA ASN A 779 4.25 -29.17 13.17
C ASN A 779 4.55 -27.68 12.94
N ASN A 780 3.53 -26.81 12.99
CA ASN A 780 3.71 -25.37 12.82
C ASN A 780 4.36 -24.71 14.04
N GLU A 781 4.08 -25.24 15.23
CA GLU A 781 4.68 -24.78 16.48
C GLU A 781 6.16 -25.16 16.57
N ALA A 782 6.50 -26.38 16.16
CA ALA A 782 7.88 -26.84 16.07
C ALA A 782 8.72 -25.98 15.11
N ILE A 783 8.16 -25.57 13.96
CA ILE A 783 8.84 -24.66 13.01
C ILE A 783 9.07 -23.28 13.64
N ARG A 784 8.09 -22.75 14.39
CA ARG A 784 8.26 -21.48 15.13
C ARG A 784 9.34 -21.60 16.20
N GLU A 785 9.35 -22.70 16.94
CA GLU A 785 10.32 -22.97 17.99
C GLU A 785 11.76 -23.07 17.43
N ALA A 786 11.94 -23.68 16.26
CA ALA A 786 13.22 -23.68 15.56
C ALA A 786 13.70 -22.26 15.19
N GLY A 787 12.78 -21.35 14.85
CA GLY A 787 13.10 -19.94 14.60
C GLY A 787 13.53 -19.19 15.86
N VAL A 788 12.89 -19.47 17.00
CA VAL A 788 13.26 -18.89 18.31
C VAL A 788 14.62 -19.40 18.77
N TRP A 789 14.82 -20.72 18.73
CA TRP A 789 16.10 -21.39 19.04
C TRP A 789 17.27 -20.82 18.24
N ALA A 790 17.07 -20.58 16.95
CA ALA A 790 18.10 -20.03 16.08
C ALA A 790 18.52 -18.61 16.49
N LYS A 791 17.53 -17.77 16.83
CA LYS A 791 17.75 -16.37 17.26
C LYS A 791 18.51 -16.29 18.59
N GLU A 792 18.21 -17.17 19.54
CA GLU A 792 18.89 -17.22 20.85
C GLU A 792 20.38 -17.56 20.73
N ARG A 793 20.77 -18.32 19.70
CA ARG A 793 22.14 -18.80 19.48
C ARG A 793 22.92 -18.01 18.44
N GLY A 794 22.31 -16.99 17.84
CA GLY A 794 22.92 -16.26 16.71
C GLY A 794 23.12 -17.14 15.47
N ILE A 795 22.34 -18.22 15.33
CA ILE A 795 22.40 -19.15 14.19
C ILE A 795 21.50 -18.63 13.08
N THR A 796 22.04 -18.56 11.86
CA THR A 796 21.24 -18.19 10.68
C THR A 796 20.63 -19.43 10.04
N LEU A 797 19.31 -19.60 10.19
CA LEU A 797 18.55 -20.64 9.50
C LEU A 797 17.89 -20.11 8.23
N TYR A 798 18.08 -20.82 7.13
CA TYR A 798 17.49 -20.46 5.84
C TYR A 798 16.10 -21.07 5.64
N LYS A 799 15.86 -22.23 6.26
CA LYS A 799 14.57 -22.94 6.21
C LYS A 799 14.53 -24.00 7.30
N SER A 800 13.35 -24.21 7.87
CA SER A 800 13.02 -25.38 8.70
C SER A 800 11.84 -26.08 8.06
N SER A 801 11.91 -27.40 7.90
CA SER A 801 10.86 -28.17 7.23
C SER A 801 10.59 -29.49 7.91
N MET A 802 9.32 -29.91 7.89
CA MET A 802 8.91 -31.21 8.40
C MET A 802 8.97 -32.24 7.28
N LYS A 803 9.62 -33.37 7.56
CA LYS A 803 9.75 -34.50 6.63
C LYS A 803 9.32 -35.80 7.30
N GLN A 804 8.97 -36.78 6.48
CA GLN A 804 8.61 -38.11 6.93
C GLN A 804 9.46 -39.14 6.19
N SER A 805 10.06 -40.06 6.93
CA SER A 805 10.77 -41.22 6.38
C SER A 805 10.51 -42.43 7.28
N GLY A 806 10.17 -43.57 6.68
CA GLY A 806 9.91 -44.81 7.42
C GLY A 806 8.81 -44.72 8.49
N GLY A 807 7.81 -43.85 8.34
CA GLY A 807 6.74 -43.64 9.32
C GLY A 807 7.09 -42.71 10.49
N GLN A 808 8.34 -42.24 10.59
CA GLN A 808 8.76 -41.27 11.61
C GLN A 808 8.79 -39.86 11.01
N THR A 809 8.15 -38.91 11.71
CA THR A 809 8.25 -37.48 11.36
C THR A 809 9.50 -36.90 12.00
N TYR A 810 10.29 -36.18 11.21
CA TYR A 810 11.49 -35.48 11.66
C TYR A 810 11.52 -34.07 11.06
N MET A 811 12.33 -33.21 11.65
CA MET A 811 12.52 -31.84 11.18
C MET A 811 13.89 -31.73 10.49
N GLU A 812 13.90 -31.23 9.26
CA GLU A 812 15.11 -30.90 8.51
C GLU A 812 15.37 -29.39 8.56
N ILE A 813 16.54 -29.04 9.08
CA ILE A 813 17.03 -27.67 9.20
C ILE A 813 18.01 -27.35 8.08
N HIS A 814 17.86 -26.19 7.44
CA HIS A 814 18.73 -25.73 6.37
C HIS A 814 19.67 -24.64 6.87
N PHE A 815 20.91 -25.03 7.12
CA PHE A 815 22.04 -24.11 7.27
C PHE A 815 22.52 -23.63 5.90
N ILE A 816 23.46 -22.68 5.90
CA ILE A 816 24.11 -22.24 4.66
C ILE A 816 24.84 -23.39 3.97
N THR A 817 25.48 -24.26 4.75
CA THR A 817 26.23 -25.42 4.26
C THR A 817 26.17 -26.59 5.26
N PRO A 818 26.38 -27.84 4.79
CA PRO A 818 26.52 -29.02 5.67
C PRO A 818 27.63 -28.89 6.71
N GLU A 819 28.74 -28.24 6.35
CA GLU A 819 29.93 -28.04 7.17
C GLU A 819 29.61 -27.14 8.37
N VAL A 820 28.81 -26.09 8.17
CA VAL A 820 28.30 -25.25 9.25
C VAL A 820 27.30 -26.02 10.13
N ALA A 821 26.44 -26.85 9.54
CA ALA A 821 25.50 -27.67 10.30
C ALA A 821 26.23 -28.64 11.25
N LEU A 822 27.33 -29.25 10.80
CA LEU A 822 28.16 -30.14 11.62
C LEU A 822 28.76 -29.45 12.84
N ARG A 823 29.07 -28.15 12.76
CA ARG A 823 29.57 -27.35 13.89
C ARG A 823 28.51 -27.14 14.99
N HIS A 824 27.23 -27.29 14.65
CA HIS A 824 26.08 -27.11 15.56
C HIS A 824 25.41 -28.44 15.97
N GLY A 825 26.15 -29.55 15.93
CA GLY A 825 25.63 -30.87 16.27
C GLY A 825 24.94 -30.94 17.65
N SER A 826 25.60 -30.41 18.69
CA SER A 826 25.04 -30.36 20.05
C SER A 826 23.82 -29.46 20.18
N ASP A 827 23.78 -28.35 19.43
CA ASP A 827 22.65 -27.43 19.44
C ASP A 827 21.39 -28.08 18.81
N MET A 828 21.57 -28.97 17.82
CA MET A 828 20.48 -29.69 17.17
C MET A 828 19.86 -30.77 18.06
N GLU A 829 20.62 -31.37 18.98
CA GLU A 829 20.08 -32.30 19.99
C GLU A 829 19.18 -31.56 20.99
N GLU A 830 19.53 -30.35 21.37
CA GLU A 830 18.67 -29.51 22.20
C GLU A 830 17.40 -29.07 21.45
N LEU A 831 17.52 -28.73 20.16
CA LEU A 831 16.33 -28.44 19.35
C LEU A 831 15.41 -29.66 19.25
N SER A 832 15.99 -30.87 19.19
CA SER A 832 15.25 -32.12 19.26
C SER A 832 14.49 -32.26 20.59
N TRP A 833 15.11 -31.89 21.71
CA TRP A 833 14.46 -31.84 23.02
C TRP A 833 13.32 -30.82 23.07
N ARG A 834 13.54 -29.59 22.59
CA ARG A 834 12.52 -28.52 22.63
C ARG A 834 11.29 -28.84 21.78
N THR A 835 11.50 -29.51 20.66
CA THR A 835 10.43 -29.81 19.69
C THR A 835 9.81 -31.20 19.86
N GLY A 836 10.48 -32.10 20.57
CA GLY A 836 10.10 -33.52 20.69
C GLY A 836 10.18 -34.27 19.34
N LEU A 837 11.03 -33.81 18.41
CA LEU A 837 11.19 -34.36 17.07
C LEU A 837 12.65 -34.73 16.80
N PRO A 838 12.94 -35.82 16.06
CA PRO A 838 14.27 -36.03 15.51
C PRO A 838 14.64 -34.88 14.57
N ILE A 839 15.86 -34.36 14.72
CA ILE A 839 16.37 -33.27 13.88
C ILE A 839 17.39 -33.84 12.90
N THR A 840 17.36 -33.37 11.66
CA THR A 840 18.44 -33.56 10.68
C THR A 840 18.70 -32.26 9.95
N TYR A 841 19.73 -32.21 9.12
CA TYR A 841 20.05 -31.02 8.33
C TYR A 841 20.17 -31.33 6.84
N ALA A 842 19.92 -30.32 6.02
CA ALA A 842 20.05 -30.43 4.58
C ALA A 842 21.52 -30.66 4.16
N LYS A 843 21.76 -31.73 3.41
CA LYS A 843 23.11 -32.10 2.92
C LYS A 843 23.57 -31.28 1.70
N ASN A 844 22.69 -30.44 1.14
CA ASN A 844 23.02 -29.59 0.00
C ASN A 844 23.26 -28.14 0.44
N PRO A 845 24.40 -27.53 0.07
CA PRO A 845 24.69 -26.13 0.42
C PRO A 845 23.81 -25.15 -0.35
N LYS A 846 23.56 -23.99 0.25
CA LYS A 846 22.93 -22.84 -0.41
C LYS A 846 23.94 -22.13 -1.30
N GLN A 847 24.19 -22.71 -2.47
CA GLN A 847 25.30 -22.31 -3.37
C GLN A 847 25.34 -20.81 -3.66
N ASN A 848 24.20 -20.20 -4.00
CA ASN A 848 24.14 -18.75 -4.31
C ASN A 848 24.49 -17.86 -3.11
N GLU A 849 24.16 -18.31 -1.91
CA GLU A 849 24.43 -17.57 -0.67
C GLU A 849 25.91 -17.63 -0.30
N VAL A 850 26.53 -18.81 -0.43
CA VAL A 850 27.97 -19.00 -0.23
C VAL A 850 28.76 -18.12 -1.21
N ILE A 851 28.33 -18.08 -2.48
CA ILE A 851 28.95 -17.23 -3.51
C ILE A 851 28.79 -15.74 -3.15
N ARG A 852 27.62 -15.32 -2.65
CA ARG A 852 27.37 -13.94 -2.25
C ARG A 852 28.27 -13.52 -1.09
N ILE A 853 28.30 -14.31 -0.02
CA ILE A 853 29.15 -14.03 1.16
C ILE A 853 30.62 -13.97 0.76
N ALA A 854 31.09 -14.90 -0.07
CA ALA A 854 32.46 -14.85 -0.57
C ALA A 854 32.73 -13.60 -1.42
N ALA A 855 31.81 -13.20 -2.31
CA ALA A 855 31.96 -11.99 -3.12
C ALA A 855 31.94 -10.69 -2.29
N GLU A 856 31.18 -10.66 -1.18
CA GLU A 856 31.14 -9.54 -0.24
C GLU A 856 32.42 -9.46 0.61
N LYS A 857 32.97 -10.61 1.02
CA LYS A 857 34.14 -10.71 1.89
C LYS A 857 35.48 -10.56 1.16
N ILE A 858 35.51 -10.85 -0.14
CA ILE A 858 36.71 -10.65 -0.96
C ILE A 858 36.84 -9.15 -1.30
N PRO A 859 37.94 -8.47 -0.91
CA PRO A 859 38.12 -7.05 -1.17
C PRO A 859 38.09 -6.70 -2.66
N GLN A 860 37.37 -5.63 -3.04
CA GLN A 860 37.28 -5.20 -4.45
C GLN A 860 38.65 -4.89 -5.08
N ARG A 861 39.62 -4.46 -4.27
CA ARG A 861 41.01 -4.21 -4.70
C ARG A 861 41.75 -5.44 -5.25
N TRP A 862 41.29 -6.66 -4.95
CA TRP A 862 41.88 -7.88 -5.49
C TRP A 862 41.50 -8.15 -6.96
N GLY A 863 40.60 -7.34 -7.54
CA GLY A 863 40.33 -7.36 -8.98
C GLY A 863 39.77 -8.70 -9.47
N MET A 864 38.67 -9.16 -8.86
CA MET A 864 37.98 -10.40 -9.24
C MET A 864 37.47 -10.34 -10.69
N LYS A 865 37.90 -11.29 -11.53
CA LYS A 865 37.50 -11.34 -12.96
C LYS A 865 36.10 -11.94 -13.18
N LYS A 866 35.67 -12.83 -12.29
CA LYS A 866 34.36 -13.52 -12.29
C LYS A 866 33.93 -13.86 -10.87
N ASN A 867 32.63 -14.14 -10.67
CA ASN A 867 32.12 -14.64 -9.40
C ASN A 867 32.86 -15.93 -8.98
N PRO A 868 33.07 -16.15 -7.67
CA PRO A 868 33.73 -17.35 -7.19
C PRO A 868 32.99 -18.63 -7.59
N SER A 869 33.74 -19.66 -7.99
CA SER A 869 33.21 -20.98 -8.35
C SER A 869 33.24 -21.93 -7.16
N LEU A 870 32.11 -22.61 -6.92
CA LEU A 870 31.92 -23.49 -5.77
C LEU A 870 32.16 -24.96 -6.14
N HIS A 871 32.99 -25.64 -5.35
CA HIS A 871 33.26 -27.07 -5.45
C HIS A 871 32.68 -27.79 -4.24
N THR A 872 31.40 -28.18 -4.35
CA THR A 872 30.60 -28.71 -3.23
C THR A 872 31.08 -30.05 -2.68
N ALA A 873 31.77 -30.87 -3.48
CA ALA A 873 32.28 -32.16 -3.03
C ALA A 873 33.56 -32.04 -2.19
N GLN A 874 34.29 -30.92 -2.31
CA GLN A 874 35.56 -30.66 -1.63
C GLN A 874 35.43 -29.59 -0.53
N ALA A 875 34.25 -28.99 -0.37
CA ALA A 875 34.04 -27.80 0.47
C ALA A 875 35.01 -26.66 0.12
N GLU A 876 35.24 -26.43 -1.18
CA GLU A 876 36.20 -25.43 -1.67
C GLU A 876 35.52 -24.34 -2.50
N LEU A 877 36.00 -23.12 -2.38
CA LEU A 877 35.57 -21.96 -3.15
C LEU A 877 36.76 -21.38 -3.90
N ILE A 878 36.70 -21.39 -5.23
CA ILE A 878 37.80 -20.94 -6.09
C ILE A 878 37.50 -19.55 -6.62
N VAL A 879 38.40 -18.60 -6.36
CA VAL A 879 38.34 -17.25 -6.93
C VAL A 879 39.50 -17.02 -7.90
N LYS A 880 39.19 -16.41 -9.04
CA LYS A 880 40.18 -16.02 -10.06
C LYS A 880 40.50 -14.54 -9.92
N LEU A 881 41.73 -14.24 -9.52
CA LEU A 881 42.21 -12.89 -9.27
C LEU A 881 43.18 -12.44 -10.36
N SER A 882 43.26 -11.13 -10.55
CA SER A 882 44.17 -10.52 -11.51
C SER A 882 45.61 -10.47 -10.99
N GLU A 883 45.79 -10.38 -9.68
CA GLU A 883 47.08 -10.34 -8.99
C GLU A 883 47.01 -11.13 -7.68
N GLN A 884 48.16 -11.59 -7.17
CA GLN A 884 48.25 -12.32 -5.90
C GLN A 884 48.09 -11.33 -4.71
N PRO A 885 47.10 -11.51 -3.82
CA PRO A 885 46.94 -10.66 -2.66
C PRO A 885 48.03 -10.92 -1.60
N PRO A 886 48.27 -9.99 -0.67
CA PRO A 886 49.19 -10.19 0.46
C PRO A 886 48.79 -11.40 1.32
N ASP A 887 49.75 -12.23 1.73
CA ASP A 887 49.49 -13.50 2.43
C ASP A 887 48.70 -13.30 3.75
N ASP A 888 49.02 -12.24 4.51
CA ASP A 888 48.35 -11.92 5.78
C ASP A 888 46.86 -11.61 5.58
N GLU A 889 46.55 -10.84 4.53
CA GLU A 889 45.19 -10.44 4.17
C GLU A 889 44.42 -11.62 3.56
N LEU A 890 45.11 -12.45 2.77
CA LEU A 890 44.54 -13.66 2.20
C LEU A 890 44.14 -14.66 3.28
N GLN A 891 44.97 -14.83 4.30
CA GLN A 891 44.68 -15.73 5.41
C GLN A 891 43.49 -15.22 6.23
N GLN A 892 43.41 -13.91 6.49
CA GLN A 892 42.26 -13.33 7.20
C GLN A 892 40.94 -13.57 6.46
N VAL A 893 40.91 -13.33 5.15
CA VAL A 893 39.70 -13.55 4.33
C VAL A 893 39.34 -15.04 4.23
N ARG A 894 40.35 -15.93 4.16
CA ARG A 894 40.13 -17.38 4.23
C ARG A 894 39.45 -17.79 5.53
N ASP A 895 39.95 -17.30 6.65
CA ASP A 895 39.44 -17.64 7.98
C ASP A 895 38.01 -17.10 8.16
N GLU A 896 37.73 -15.88 7.70
CA GLU A 896 36.37 -15.30 7.74
C GLU A 896 35.37 -16.08 6.89
N ILE A 897 35.75 -16.47 5.67
CA ILE A 897 34.88 -17.25 4.78
C ILE A 897 34.67 -18.66 5.31
N ASP A 898 35.71 -19.32 5.83
CA ASP A 898 35.58 -20.63 6.46
C ASP A 898 34.69 -20.56 7.71
N GLN A 899 34.83 -19.52 8.53
CA GLN A 899 33.98 -19.35 9.72
C GLN A 899 32.50 -19.20 9.35
N LEU A 900 32.17 -18.40 8.34
CA LEU A 900 30.80 -18.10 7.95
C LEU A 900 30.14 -19.16 7.07
N THR A 901 30.93 -19.86 6.24
CA THR A 901 30.41 -20.77 5.20
C THR A 901 30.90 -22.21 5.34
N GLY A 902 31.96 -22.47 6.11
CA GLY A 902 32.59 -23.78 6.21
C GLY A 902 33.35 -24.22 4.96
N TYR A 903 33.53 -23.33 3.97
CA TYR A 903 34.25 -23.62 2.73
C TYR A 903 35.61 -22.94 2.73
N GLN A 904 36.62 -23.63 2.22
CA GLN A 904 37.98 -23.10 2.10
C GLN A 904 38.15 -22.29 0.81
N LEU A 905 38.61 -21.04 0.94
CA LEU A 905 38.92 -20.17 -0.19
C LEU A 905 40.28 -20.53 -0.84
N LYS A 906 40.24 -20.94 -2.10
CA LYS A 906 41.40 -21.11 -2.99
C LYS A 906 41.47 -19.97 -3.99
N VAL A 907 42.68 -19.44 -4.18
CA VAL A 907 42.96 -18.36 -5.12
C VAL A 907 43.74 -18.91 -6.31
N GLU A 908 43.24 -18.65 -7.51
CA GLU A 908 43.96 -18.85 -8.76
C GLU A 908 44.31 -17.47 -9.35
N VAL A 909 45.60 -17.17 -9.51
CA VAL A 909 46.05 -15.96 -10.21
C VAL A 909 46.20 -16.29 -11.69
N ARG A 910 45.59 -15.46 -12.55
CA ARG A 910 45.66 -15.61 -14.01
C ARG A 910 45.83 -14.29 -14.73
#